data_AF-A0A7K6IRT0-F1
#
_entry.id   AF-A0A7K6IRT0-F1
#
_cell.length_a   1.000
_cell.length_b   1.000
_cell.length_c   1.000
_cell.angle_alpha   90.00
_cell.angle_beta   90.00
_cell.angle_gamma   90.00
#
_symmetry.space_group_name_H-M   'P 1'
#
loop_
_entity.id
_entity.type
_entity.pdbx_description
1 polymer ?
#
loop_
_entity_poly.entity_id
_entity_poly.type
_entity_poly.pdbx_seq_one_letter_code
_entity_poly.pdbx_strand_id
1 'polypeptide(L)'
;MDLRPCSLLLLWTLVVALALLAQEVLAQHIYTNTWAVLVPAGPQEADRLARKHGFLNLGPIFGDYYHFRHRGVVKRSLSPHQPWHSRLAREPQVQWLEQQVAKRRTKRDIFMEPTDPKFPQQWYLVSVVLPCLWDSSTVWGSVSLSEQPSSASYAQPSWVGVAGAAVSTHPCAPRTLYEHASSCFGCRHGTRCAGEVAAVANNGICGVGVAYNARIGGVRMLDGEVTDAVEAHSLGLNPNHIHIYSASWGPEDDGKTVDGPARLAEEAFFRGVSQGRGGLGSIFVWASGNGGREHDSCNCDGYTNSIYTLSISSTTQYGNVPWYSEACSSTLATTYSSGNQNEKQIVTTDLRQKCTELHTGTSASAPLAAGIIALALEANKNLTWRDMQHLVVQTSKPAHLNANDWVTNGVGRKVSHSYGYGLLDAGAMVSLAKNWTTVGPQRKCVIDILAEPRDIGKRLEVRRKVDACLGKANYISRLEHAQARLTLSYNRRGDLAIHLVSPMGTRSTLLAARPHDFSADGFNDWAFMTTHSWDEDPSGEWVLEIENTSDANNYGTLTKFTLVLYGTATDSPSLSNQLESSGCKTLTPSQTCVVCEEGYYLHQKSCLKHCPPGFAPGVQSTHYNLENSVEPIAPHLCLPCHPSCATCAGPGPNQCLTCPAHSHFSSLDLSCSHQTQSSRASPALAGGEGPAEAPPPVNLPVLIASLSCILIVIIFVTIFLVLQARSGFSLRGVKVYALDSGIISYKGLPSDIWQEEGPSESDGEDYEAHSERTAFIRDQSAL
;
A
#
# COMPACT_ATOMS: atom_id res chain seq x y z
N MET A 1 -17.71 8.21 61.98
CA MET A 1 -17.50 6.89 61.36
C MET A 1 -17.98 6.98 59.93
N ASP A 2 -17.10 6.88 58.95
CA ASP A 2 -17.50 6.92 57.54
C ASP A 2 -18.17 5.60 57.11
N LEU A 3 -19.40 5.70 56.62
CA LEU A 3 -20.16 4.57 56.05
C LEU A 3 -19.74 4.24 54.61
N ARG A 4 -18.86 5.06 54.01
CA ARG A 4 -18.38 4.95 52.62
C ARG A 4 -17.72 3.60 52.30
N PRO A 5 -16.85 3.01 53.15
CA PRO A 5 -16.20 1.73 52.84
C PRO A 5 -17.20 0.57 52.72
N CYS A 6 -18.17 0.47 53.63
CA CYS A 6 -19.19 -0.59 53.60
C CYS A 6 -20.09 -0.50 52.37
N SER A 7 -20.45 0.73 51.95
CA SER A 7 -21.25 0.96 50.74
C SER A 7 -20.51 0.48 49.48
N LEU A 8 -19.22 0.82 49.36
CA LEU A 8 -18.37 0.37 48.25
C LEU A 8 -18.21 -1.17 48.21
N LEU A 9 -18.03 -1.79 49.38
CA LEU A 9 -17.87 -3.25 49.48
C LEU A 9 -19.15 -4.00 49.09
N LEU A 10 -20.33 -3.49 49.50
CA LEU A 10 -21.64 -4.00 49.06
C LEU A 10 -21.86 -3.82 47.56
N LEU A 11 -21.47 -2.67 46.99
CA LEU A 11 -21.55 -2.45 45.55
C LEU A 11 -20.69 -3.47 44.79
N TRP A 12 -19.47 -3.72 45.28
CA TRP A 12 -18.54 -4.67 44.64
C TRP A 12 -19.06 -6.10 44.67
N THR A 13 -19.63 -6.57 45.79
CA THR A 13 -20.24 -7.91 45.86
C THR A 13 -21.47 -8.02 44.97
N LEU A 14 -22.29 -6.96 44.84
CA LEU A 14 -23.43 -6.93 43.93
C LEU A 14 -22.99 -7.01 42.45
N VAL A 15 -21.95 -6.26 42.07
CA VAL A 15 -21.38 -6.27 40.71
C VAL A 15 -20.78 -7.64 40.36
N VAL A 16 -20.04 -8.28 41.27
CA VAL A 16 -19.50 -9.63 41.05
C VAL A 16 -20.63 -10.67 40.93
N ALA A 17 -21.67 -10.60 41.77
CA ALA A 17 -22.82 -11.49 41.67
C ALA A 17 -23.58 -11.31 40.34
N LEU A 18 -23.78 -10.08 39.89
CA LEU A 18 -24.40 -9.76 38.59
C LEU A 18 -23.53 -10.23 37.42
N ALA A 19 -22.21 -10.10 37.50
CA ALA A 19 -21.29 -10.58 36.47
C ALA A 19 -21.32 -12.12 36.33
N LEU A 20 -21.31 -12.85 37.45
CA LEU A 20 -21.42 -14.31 37.46
C LEU A 20 -22.77 -14.80 36.91
N LEU A 21 -23.88 -14.15 37.30
CA LEU A 21 -25.21 -14.46 36.75
C LEU A 21 -25.30 -14.17 35.25
N ALA A 22 -24.71 -13.07 34.77
CA ALA A 22 -24.65 -12.76 33.34
C ALA A 22 -23.81 -13.79 32.56
N GLN A 23 -22.80 -14.38 33.19
CA GLN A 23 -21.93 -15.39 32.59
C GLN A 23 -22.64 -16.73 32.36
N GLU A 24 -23.60 -17.12 33.21
CA GLU A 24 -24.47 -18.29 32.96
C GLU A 24 -25.48 -18.06 31.82
N VAL A 25 -26.03 -16.84 31.69
CA VAL A 25 -27.01 -16.49 30.64
C VAL A 25 -26.43 -16.63 29.23
N LEU A 26 -25.12 -16.47 29.06
CA LEU A 26 -24.43 -16.57 27.76
C LEU A 26 -24.26 -18.02 27.24
N ALA A 27 -24.56 -19.05 28.04
CA ALA A 27 -24.33 -20.46 27.70
C ALA A 27 -25.59 -21.25 27.26
N GLN A 28 -26.68 -20.58 26.89
CA GLN A 28 -27.96 -21.24 26.60
C GLN A 28 -27.95 -22.11 25.32
N HIS A 29 -28.09 -23.43 25.49
CA HIS A 29 -28.27 -24.38 24.40
C HIS A 29 -29.71 -24.37 23.85
N ILE A 30 -29.87 -24.00 22.56
CA ILE A 30 -31.17 -24.02 21.87
C ILE A 30 -31.39 -25.39 21.20
N TYR A 31 -32.19 -26.24 21.81
CA TYR A 31 -32.57 -27.56 21.27
C TYR A 31 -33.57 -27.40 20.11
N THR A 32 -33.47 -28.24 19.07
CA THR A 32 -34.39 -28.25 17.92
C THR A 32 -35.39 -29.42 17.99
N ASN A 33 -36.40 -29.45 17.11
CA ASN A 33 -37.29 -30.60 16.93
C ASN A 33 -36.72 -31.72 16.02
N THR A 34 -35.39 -31.84 15.95
CA THR A 34 -34.72 -32.88 15.16
C THR A 34 -33.69 -33.65 15.97
N TRP A 35 -33.45 -34.90 15.57
CA TRP A 35 -32.54 -35.85 16.20
C TRP A 35 -31.66 -36.49 15.13
N ALA A 36 -30.36 -36.65 15.42
CA ALA A 36 -29.53 -37.61 14.71
C ALA A 36 -29.69 -38.97 15.41
N VAL A 37 -29.81 -40.06 14.65
CA VAL A 37 -30.12 -41.40 15.16
C VAL A 37 -29.32 -42.45 14.39
N LEU A 38 -28.55 -43.29 15.08
CA LEU A 38 -27.77 -44.39 14.50
C LEU A 38 -28.62 -45.67 14.44
N VAL A 39 -28.87 -46.18 13.23
CA VAL A 39 -29.68 -47.38 12.98
C VAL A 39 -28.95 -48.33 12.00
N PRO A 40 -28.05 -49.21 12.47
CA PRO A 40 -27.25 -50.09 11.60
C PRO A 40 -28.03 -51.17 10.84
N ALA A 41 -29.34 -51.26 11.08
CA ALA A 41 -30.27 -52.08 10.28
C ALA A 41 -30.68 -51.41 8.95
N GLY A 42 -30.14 -50.22 8.65
CA GLY A 42 -30.28 -49.55 7.36
C GLY A 42 -31.57 -48.74 7.16
N PRO A 43 -31.77 -48.17 5.96
CA PRO A 43 -32.73 -47.09 5.75
C PRO A 43 -34.19 -47.53 5.86
N GLN A 44 -34.51 -48.77 5.48
CA GLN A 44 -35.88 -49.31 5.61
C GLN A 44 -36.32 -49.41 7.08
N GLU A 45 -35.39 -49.79 7.97
CA GLU A 45 -35.66 -49.87 9.40
C GLU A 45 -35.70 -48.47 10.04
N ALA A 46 -34.83 -47.55 9.61
CA ALA A 46 -34.92 -46.14 9.99
C ALA A 46 -36.29 -45.52 9.63
N ASP A 47 -36.80 -45.77 8.43
CA ASP A 47 -38.14 -45.34 8.01
C ASP A 47 -39.27 -46.03 8.80
N ARG A 48 -39.08 -47.28 9.23
CA ARG A 48 -40.03 -47.99 10.09
C ARG A 48 -40.07 -47.39 11.49
N LEU A 49 -38.90 -47.15 12.09
CA LEU A 49 -38.74 -46.54 13.43
C LEU A 49 -39.28 -45.11 13.47
N ALA A 50 -38.98 -44.30 12.45
CA ALA A 50 -39.48 -42.95 12.35
C ALA A 50 -41.01 -42.92 12.33
N ARG A 51 -41.64 -43.71 11.44
CA ARG A 51 -43.11 -43.84 11.36
C ARG A 51 -43.72 -44.39 12.65
N LYS A 52 -43.12 -45.41 13.27
CA LYS A 52 -43.56 -46.01 14.55
C LYS A 52 -43.71 -44.96 15.67
N HIS A 53 -42.82 -43.97 15.72
CA HIS A 53 -42.77 -42.96 16.77
C HIS A 53 -43.27 -41.56 16.34
N GLY A 54 -43.92 -41.42 15.18
CA GLY A 54 -44.45 -40.14 14.71
C GLY A 54 -43.40 -39.14 14.18
N PHE A 55 -42.17 -39.60 13.96
CA PHE A 55 -41.12 -38.83 13.32
C PHE A 55 -41.20 -38.94 11.79
N LEU A 56 -40.75 -37.90 11.11
CA LEU A 56 -40.40 -37.94 9.71
C LEU A 56 -38.88 -38.19 9.59
N ASN A 57 -38.49 -39.26 8.90
CA ASN A 57 -37.09 -39.41 8.45
C ASN A 57 -36.82 -38.38 7.34
N LEU A 58 -35.71 -37.65 7.43
CA LEU A 58 -35.25 -36.70 6.42
C LEU A 58 -34.17 -37.30 5.51
N GLY A 59 -33.71 -38.51 5.79
CA GLY A 59 -32.65 -39.22 5.05
C GLY A 59 -31.41 -39.50 5.90
N PRO A 60 -30.41 -40.17 5.31
CA PRO A 60 -29.11 -40.39 5.95
C PRO A 60 -28.31 -39.08 6.06
N ILE A 61 -27.49 -38.99 7.10
CA ILE A 61 -26.50 -37.93 7.33
C ILE A 61 -25.14 -38.40 6.78
N PHE A 62 -24.71 -39.59 7.21
CA PHE A 62 -23.61 -40.38 6.65
C PHE A 62 -23.70 -41.81 7.20
N GLY A 63 -23.38 -42.82 6.40
CA GLY A 63 -23.52 -44.24 6.80
C GLY A 63 -24.91 -44.54 7.37
N ASP A 64 -24.93 -45.19 8.53
CA ASP A 64 -26.15 -45.61 9.25
C ASP A 64 -26.73 -44.53 10.19
N TYR A 65 -26.25 -43.28 10.13
CA TYR A 65 -26.83 -42.16 10.86
C TYR A 65 -27.95 -41.50 10.04
N TYR A 66 -29.14 -41.35 10.62
CA TYR A 66 -30.34 -40.77 10.00
C TYR A 66 -30.82 -39.53 10.73
N HIS A 67 -31.44 -38.59 10.00
CA HIS A 67 -31.95 -37.33 10.56
C HIS A 67 -33.47 -37.38 10.74
N PHE A 68 -33.93 -37.55 11.98
CA PHE A 68 -35.36 -37.64 12.30
C PHE A 68 -35.91 -36.27 12.75
N ARG A 69 -37.14 -35.93 12.34
CA ARG A 69 -37.85 -34.69 12.73
C ARG A 69 -39.23 -34.99 13.28
N HIS A 70 -39.52 -34.57 14.52
CA HIS A 70 -40.85 -34.74 15.11
C HIS A 70 -41.73 -33.50 14.85
N ARG A 71 -42.93 -33.68 14.30
CA ARG A 71 -43.85 -32.56 13.99
C ARG A 71 -44.47 -31.95 15.26
N GLY A 72 -44.75 -32.78 16.27
CA GLY A 72 -45.33 -32.37 17.55
C GLY A 72 -44.30 -31.89 18.60
N VAL A 73 -43.12 -31.44 18.19
CA VAL A 73 -42.14 -30.78 19.08
C VAL A 73 -41.80 -29.41 18.51
N VAL A 74 -41.69 -28.40 19.37
CA VAL A 74 -41.40 -27.02 18.99
C VAL A 74 -40.02 -26.88 18.33
N LYS A 75 -39.93 -26.09 17.26
CA LYS A 75 -38.72 -25.97 16.41
C LYS A 75 -37.48 -25.47 17.15
N ARG A 76 -37.65 -24.75 18.26
CA ARG A 76 -36.62 -24.25 19.18
C ARG A 76 -37.13 -24.37 20.61
N SER A 77 -36.28 -24.82 21.53
CA SER A 77 -36.54 -24.97 22.96
C SER A 77 -35.27 -24.65 23.76
N LEU A 78 -35.42 -24.14 24.99
CA LEU A 78 -34.29 -23.98 25.93
C LEU A 78 -34.01 -25.26 26.75
N SER A 79 -34.88 -26.28 26.63
CA SER A 79 -34.76 -27.56 27.32
C SER A 79 -34.87 -28.77 26.36
N PRO A 80 -34.19 -29.89 26.65
CA PRO A 80 -34.27 -31.10 25.84
C PRO A 80 -35.61 -31.81 26.00
N HIS A 81 -36.15 -32.35 24.91
CA HIS A 81 -37.47 -32.99 24.88
C HIS A 81 -37.38 -34.48 25.29
N GLN A 82 -37.12 -34.70 26.57
CA GLN A 82 -36.90 -36.03 27.17
C GLN A 82 -37.96 -37.09 26.78
N PRO A 83 -39.29 -36.85 26.81
CA PRO A 83 -40.27 -37.91 26.56
C PRO A 83 -40.18 -38.61 25.19
N TRP A 84 -39.72 -37.90 24.14
CA TRP A 84 -39.54 -38.48 22.80
C TRP A 84 -38.13 -39.05 22.61
N HIS A 85 -37.11 -38.39 23.18
CA HIS A 85 -35.74 -38.92 23.22
C HIS A 85 -35.71 -40.29 23.93
N SER A 86 -36.29 -40.39 25.14
CA SER A 86 -36.44 -41.64 25.89
C SER A 86 -37.44 -42.64 25.29
N ARG A 87 -38.09 -42.36 24.16
CA ARG A 87 -38.89 -43.35 23.40
C ARG A 87 -38.04 -43.99 22.29
N LEU A 88 -37.35 -43.18 21.49
CA LEU A 88 -36.38 -43.69 20.50
C LEU A 88 -35.24 -44.47 21.17
N ALA A 89 -34.73 -43.99 22.31
CA ALA A 89 -33.67 -44.65 23.09
C ALA A 89 -34.03 -46.03 23.67
N ARG A 90 -35.28 -46.51 23.49
CA ARG A 90 -35.75 -47.84 23.92
C ARG A 90 -36.01 -48.80 22.76
N GLU A 91 -35.78 -48.40 21.52
CA GLU A 91 -35.80 -49.31 20.38
C GLU A 91 -34.43 -50.01 20.25
N PRO A 92 -34.34 -51.35 20.27
CA PRO A 92 -33.05 -52.06 20.27
C PRO A 92 -32.24 -51.86 18.97
N GLN A 93 -32.86 -51.33 17.91
CA GLN A 93 -32.21 -50.96 16.65
C GLN A 93 -31.53 -49.57 16.70
N VAL A 94 -31.81 -48.75 17.72
CA VAL A 94 -31.21 -47.42 17.90
C VAL A 94 -30.00 -47.55 18.83
N GLN A 95 -28.80 -47.58 18.25
CA GLN A 95 -27.56 -47.69 19.04
C GLN A 95 -27.11 -46.36 19.66
N TRP A 96 -27.47 -45.24 19.04
CA TRP A 96 -27.14 -43.90 19.51
C TRP A 96 -28.15 -42.88 19.00
N LEU A 97 -28.39 -41.82 19.76
CA LEU A 97 -29.22 -40.68 19.35
C LEU A 97 -28.85 -39.39 20.09
N GLU A 98 -28.94 -38.26 19.41
CA GLU A 98 -28.75 -36.92 19.98
C GLU A 98 -29.81 -35.94 19.45
N GLN A 99 -30.53 -35.27 20.36
CA GLN A 99 -31.41 -34.17 19.97
C GLN A 99 -30.56 -32.98 19.53
N GLN A 100 -30.72 -32.55 18.28
CA GLN A 100 -29.82 -31.60 17.65
C GLN A 100 -29.97 -30.20 18.27
N VAL A 101 -28.87 -29.68 18.83
CA VAL A 101 -28.75 -28.32 19.36
C VAL A 101 -28.32 -27.36 18.24
N ALA A 102 -29.01 -26.23 18.11
CA ALA A 102 -28.68 -25.18 17.15
C ALA A 102 -27.40 -24.46 17.59
N LYS A 103 -26.26 -24.85 17.01
CA LYS A 103 -24.95 -24.21 17.27
C LYS A 103 -24.88 -22.86 16.55
N ARG A 104 -24.69 -21.77 17.32
CA ARG A 104 -24.39 -20.43 16.76
C ARG A 104 -23.07 -20.51 16.00
N ARG A 105 -23.12 -20.31 14.68
CA ARG A 105 -21.94 -20.28 13.79
C ARG A 105 -21.98 -18.97 13.01
N THR A 106 -20.96 -18.13 13.18
CA THR A 106 -20.69 -17.04 12.24
C THR A 106 -20.01 -17.64 11.00
N LYS A 107 -20.36 -17.17 9.81
CA LYS A 107 -19.54 -17.46 8.63
C LYS A 107 -18.19 -16.76 8.85
N ARG A 108 -17.08 -17.45 8.61
CA ARG A 108 -15.79 -16.76 8.40
C ARG A 108 -15.85 -16.09 7.03
N ASP A 109 -15.06 -15.03 6.86
CA ASP A 109 -14.80 -14.43 5.56
C ASP A 109 -16.12 -13.86 4.95
N ILE A 110 -16.58 -12.79 5.60
CA ILE A 110 -17.54 -11.80 5.06
C ILE A 110 -16.89 -10.44 5.23
N PHE A 111 -16.49 -9.84 4.11
CA PHE A 111 -16.23 -8.40 4.02
C PHE A 111 -17.42 -7.61 4.60
N MET A 112 -17.14 -6.73 5.55
CA MET A 112 -18.09 -5.70 5.99
C MET A 112 -17.65 -4.36 5.40
N GLU A 113 -18.58 -3.67 4.76
CA GLU A 113 -18.38 -2.29 4.34
C GLU A 113 -18.04 -1.41 5.56
N PRO A 114 -17.10 -0.45 5.43
CA PRO A 114 -16.76 0.45 6.51
C PRO A 114 -17.97 1.19 7.09
N THR A 115 -18.08 1.20 8.41
CA THR A 115 -19.24 1.76 9.14
C THR A 115 -19.18 3.28 9.35
N ASP A 116 -18.26 3.98 8.66
CA ASP A 116 -17.93 5.38 8.94
C ASP A 116 -18.93 6.35 8.27
N PRO A 117 -19.30 7.45 8.95
CA PRO A 117 -20.51 8.22 8.63
C PRO A 117 -20.47 8.97 7.29
N LYS A 118 -19.31 9.05 6.62
CA LYS A 118 -19.13 9.62 5.29
C LYS A 118 -18.66 8.62 4.23
N PHE A 119 -18.50 7.33 4.57
CA PHE A 119 -18.19 6.29 3.58
C PHE A 119 -19.23 6.22 2.43
N PRO A 120 -20.56 6.33 2.67
CA PRO A 120 -21.55 6.38 1.58
C PRO A 120 -21.43 7.59 0.63
N GLN A 121 -20.70 8.62 1.03
CA GLN A 121 -20.41 9.80 0.24
C GLN A 121 -19.11 9.66 -0.56
N GLN A 122 -18.21 8.72 -0.20
CA GLN A 122 -16.97 8.39 -0.93
C GLN A 122 -17.25 7.54 -2.18
N TRP A 123 -18.03 8.12 -3.09
CA TRP A 123 -18.53 7.53 -4.34
C TRP A 123 -17.44 6.91 -5.23
N TYR A 124 -16.21 7.43 -5.17
CA TYR A 124 -15.06 6.98 -5.93
C TYR A 124 -14.40 5.70 -5.39
N LEU A 125 -14.64 5.33 -4.12
CA LEU A 125 -14.09 4.08 -3.56
C LEU A 125 -14.80 2.85 -4.13
N VAL A 126 -16.13 2.89 -4.23
CA VAL A 126 -16.97 1.75 -4.65
C VAL A 126 -16.77 1.40 -6.13
N SER A 127 -16.33 2.34 -6.96
CA SER A 127 -16.02 2.13 -8.39
C SER A 127 -14.57 1.73 -8.66
N VAL A 128 -13.62 2.08 -7.79
CA VAL A 128 -12.17 1.86 -7.99
C VAL A 128 -11.63 0.69 -7.16
N VAL A 129 -12.22 0.42 -6.00
CA VAL A 129 -11.78 -0.59 -5.03
C VAL A 129 -12.85 -1.66 -4.90
N LEU A 130 -12.61 -2.84 -5.47
CA LEU A 130 -13.48 -3.99 -5.27
C LEU A 130 -13.52 -4.38 -3.78
N PRO A 131 -14.70 -4.66 -3.19
CA PRO A 131 -14.85 -5.19 -1.83
C PRO A 131 -13.86 -6.31 -1.46
N CYS A 132 -13.57 -7.21 -2.40
CA CYS A 132 -12.65 -8.33 -2.22
C CYS A 132 -11.20 -7.97 -1.86
N LEU A 133 -10.82 -6.69 -1.88
CA LEU A 133 -9.46 -6.21 -1.58
C LEU A 133 -9.21 -5.94 -0.09
N TRP A 134 -10.24 -5.59 0.67
CA TRP A 134 -10.10 -5.28 2.11
C TRP A 134 -10.07 -6.54 3.01
N ASP A 135 -10.00 -7.72 2.40
CA ASP A 135 -9.91 -9.04 3.04
C ASP A 135 -8.45 -9.45 3.33
N SER A 136 -7.44 -8.74 2.80
CA SER A 136 -6.03 -8.96 3.17
C SER A 136 -5.64 -8.26 4.47
N SER A 137 -5.02 -9.04 5.38
CA SER A 137 -4.68 -8.58 6.72
C SER A 137 -3.37 -7.78 6.78
N THR A 138 -3.50 -6.50 7.13
CA THR A 138 -2.43 -5.59 7.57
C THR A 138 -1.50 -5.04 6.47
N VAL A 139 -1.90 -3.90 5.89
CA VAL A 139 -1.08 -3.10 4.98
C VAL A 139 0.20 -2.62 5.70
N TRP A 140 1.36 -3.07 5.21
CA TRP A 140 2.67 -2.56 5.63
C TRP A 140 3.32 -1.75 4.51
N GLY A 141 2.74 -0.59 4.22
CA GLY A 141 3.36 0.47 3.42
C GLY A 141 3.43 1.75 4.25
N SER A 142 4.59 2.43 4.23
CA SER A 142 4.70 3.81 4.71
C SER A 142 4.61 4.75 3.51
N VAL A 143 3.47 5.42 3.36
CA VAL A 143 3.30 6.53 2.41
C VAL A 143 3.74 7.81 3.12
N SER A 144 4.59 8.61 2.48
CA SER A 144 4.84 9.97 2.91
C SER A 144 4.30 10.92 1.85
N LEU A 145 3.35 11.76 2.22
CA LEU A 145 3.05 12.90 1.37
C LEU A 145 4.27 13.83 1.35
N SER A 146 4.57 14.43 0.20
CA SER A 146 5.50 15.57 0.11
C SER A 146 4.87 16.85 0.67
N GLU A 147 3.70 16.73 1.31
CA GLU A 147 2.84 17.81 1.74
C GLU A 147 2.25 17.56 3.14
N GLN A 148 1.72 18.64 3.71
CA GLN A 148 1.76 18.96 5.13
C GLN A 148 0.86 18.14 6.09
N PRO A 149 1.47 17.47 7.09
CA PRO A 149 0.90 17.21 8.42
C PRO A 149 1.44 18.22 9.44
N SER A 150 0.70 18.45 10.53
CA SER A 150 1.08 19.43 11.56
C SER A 150 2.00 18.86 12.64
N SER A 151 3.28 19.22 12.59
CA SER A 151 4.10 19.45 13.79
C SER A 151 5.02 20.65 13.54
N ALA A 152 5.32 21.44 14.58
CA ALA A 152 5.98 22.73 14.41
C ALA A 152 7.02 23.00 15.50
N SER A 153 8.25 23.27 15.09
CA SER A 153 9.27 23.91 15.92
C SER A 153 10.30 24.61 15.03
N TYR A 154 10.29 25.94 15.03
CA TYR A 154 11.38 26.75 14.46
C TYR A 154 12.56 26.76 15.47
N ALA A 155 13.40 25.72 15.41
CA ALA A 155 14.68 25.67 16.12
C ALA A 155 15.59 24.60 15.49
N GLN A 156 16.70 25.02 14.89
CA GLN A 156 17.81 24.13 14.54
C GLN A 156 18.83 24.10 15.70
N PRO A 157 19.59 23.01 15.93
CA PRO A 157 19.50 21.68 15.32
C PRO A 157 19.50 20.53 16.35
N SER A 158 18.42 19.74 16.43
CA SER A 158 18.53 18.39 17.02
C SER A 158 17.49 17.40 16.50
N TRP A 159 18.02 16.29 16.00
CA TRP A 159 17.37 15.04 15.61
C TRP A 159 16.11 14.64 16.40
N VAL A 160 15.00 14.45 15.68
CA VAL A 160 13.88 13.59 16.12
C VAL A 160 13.52 12.67 14.96
N GLY A 161 13.76 11.36 15.13
CA GLY A 161 13.36 10.36 14.13
C GLY A 161 11.85 10.15 14.15
N VAL A 162 11.18 10.31 13.02
CA VAL A 162 9.72 10.19 12.91
C VAL A 162 9.30 8.71 12.95
N ALA A 163 9.13 8.18 14.16
CA ALA A 163 8.58 6.86 14.40
C ALA A 163 7.08 6.93 14.68
N GLY A 164 6.26 6.61 13.68
CA GLY A 164 4.89 6.11 13.88
C GLY A 164 3.90 7.00 14.64
N ALA A 165 3.74 8.26 14.22
CA ALA A 165 2.61 9.08 14.66
C ALA A 165 1.29 8.60 13.99
N ALA A 166 0.71 7.51 14.49
CA ALA A 166 -0.60 7.05 14.06
C ALA A 166 -1.67 8.11 14.34
N VAL A 167 -2.62 8.31 13.41
CA VAL A 167 -3.78 9.20 13.60
C VAL A 167 -4.82 8.49 14.49
N SER A 168 -4.45 8.29 15.75
CA SER A 168 -5.27 7.66 16.79
C SER A 168 -5.10 8.42 18.11
N THR A 169 -6.21 8.87 18.67
CA THR A 169 -6.27 9.82 19.80
C THR A 169 -5.64 9.30 21.10
N HIS A 170 -4.68 10.05 21.65
CA HIS A 170 -4.23 9.92 23.05
C HIS A 170 -4.28 11.30 23.75
N PRO A 171 -4.85 11.40 24.98
CA PRO A 171 -5.28 12.68 25.56
C PRO A 171 -4.18 13.45 26.32
N CYS A 172 -2.92 13.39 25.87
CA CYS A 172 -1.77 13.99 26.57
C CYS A 172 -0.86 14.78 25.63
N ALA A 173 -1.36 15.92 25.14
CA ALA A 173 -0.55 16.98 24.54
C ALA A 173 -0.64 18.26 25.41
N PRO A 174 0.44 19.05 25.57
CA PRO A 174 0.41 20.28 26.35
C PRO A 174 -0.52 21.33 25.72
N ARG A 175 -1.25 22.07 26.58
CA ARG A 175 -2.51 22.75 26.25
C ARG A 175 -2.34 24.14 25.58
N THR A 176 -1.29 24.35 24.78
CA THR A 176 -0.78 25.69 24.39
C THR A 176 -0.54 25.88 22.88
N LEU A 177 -1.21 25.12 22.01
CA LEU A 177 -0.98 25.13 20.56
C LEU A 177 -2.21 25.56 19.74
N TYR A 178 -2.81 26.73 20.04
CA TYR A 178 -4.10 27.12 19.45
C TYR A 178 -4.17 28.47 18.69
N GLU A 179 -3.23 29.40 18.84
CA GLU A 179 -3.47 30.81 18.44
C GLU A 179 -3.01 31.21 17.02
N HIS A 180 -2.22 30.39 16.31
CA HIS A 180 -1.68 30.73 14.98
C HIS A 180 -2.16 29.84 13.81
N ALA A 181 -3.23 29.06 13.99
CA ALA A 181 -3.79 28.19 12.94
C ALA A 181 -4.76 28.91 11.97
N SER A 182 -4.62 30.23 11.80
CA SER A 182 -5.75 31.11 11.42
C SER A 182 -5.83 31.55 9.96
N SER A 183 -4.72 31.70 9.23
CA SER A 183 -4.68 32.37 7.92
C SER A 183 -4.07 31.56 6.76
N CYS A 184 -3.56 30.36 7.00
CA CYS A 184 -2.87 29.56 5.98
C CYS A 184 -3.85 28.70 5.15
N PHE A 185 -4.10 29.09 3.89
CA PHE A 185 -4.99 28.35 2.97
C PHE A 185 -4.40 27.03 2.47
N GLY A 186 -3.07 26.92 2.35
CA GLY A 186 -2.35 25.70 1.96
C GLY A 186 -2.29 24.65 3.08
N CYS A 187 -2.31 25.06 4.35
CA CYS A 187 -2.06 24.17 5.50
C CYS A 187 -3.10 23.07 5.72
N ARG A 188 -4.25 23.14 5.03
CA ARG A 188 -5.26 22.08 5.01
C ARG A 188 -5.00 21.00 3.94
N HIS A 189 -4.14 21.27 2.96
CA HIS A 189 -4.03 20.48 1.73
C HIS A 189 -3.49 19.07 2.00
N GLY A 190 -2.27 18.94 2.52
CA GLY A 190 -1.69 17.64 2.88
C GLY A 190 -2.52 16.83 3.90
N THR A 191 -3.33 17.49 4.74
CA THR A 191 -4.25 16.82 5.68
C THR A 191 -5.47 16.20 4.97
N ARG A 192 -5.86 16.72 3.80
CA ARG A 192 -6.91 16.15 2.93
C ARG A 192 -6.36 14.95 2.15
N CYS A 193 -5.20 15.13 1.52
CA CYS A 193 -4.47 14.07 0.84
C CYS A 193 -4.16 12.87 1.76
N ALA A 194 -3.80 13.13 3.03
CA ALA A 194 -3.51 12.08 4.02
C ALA A 194 -4.73 11.19 4.32
N GLY A 195 -5.93 11.76 4.35
CA GLY A 195 -7.16 11.00 4.57
C GLY A 195 -7.55 10.12 3.39
N GLU A 196 -7.29 10.57 2.16
CA GLU A 196 -7.57 9.79 0.95
C GLU A 196 -6.70 8.53 0.84
N VAL A 197 -5.43 8.64 1.25
CA VAL A 197 -4.53 7.48 1.34
C VAL A 197 -4.96 6.57 2.49
N ALA A 198 -5.10 7.10 3.72
CA ALA A 198 -5.12 6.29 4.94
C ALA A 198 -5.96 6.85 6.11
N ALA A 199 -7.10 7.50 5.87
CA ALA A 199 -8.06 7.72 6.95
C ALA A 199 -8.52 6.36 7.53
N VAL A 200 -8.48 6.24 8.86
CA VAL A 200 -8.72 4.97 9.57
C VAL A 200 -10.19 4.56 9.44
N ALA A 201 -10.43 3.30 9.05
CA ALA A 201 -11.77 2.72 8.92
C ALA A 201 -12.34 2.19 10.24
N ASN A 202 -13.67 2.11 10.30
CA ASN A 202 -14.50 1.59 11.37
C ASN A 202 -14.24 2.26 12.74
N ASN A 203 -14.07 3.59 12.74
CA ASN A 203 -13.92 4.41 13.94
C ASN A 203 -15.10 5.38 14.18
N GLY A 204 -16.01 5.54 13.21
CA GLY A 204 -17.17 6.42 13.30
C GLY A 204 -16.88 7.90 12.99
N ILE A 205 -15.75 8.22 12.37
CA ILE A 205 -15.28 9.59 12.09
C ILE A 205 -15.03 9.75 10.59
N CYS A 206 -15.70 10.71 9.95
CA CYS A 206 -15.51 11.02 8.52
C CYS A 206 -15.71 9.77 7.63
N GLY A 207 -14.79 9.52 6.69
CA GLY A 207 -14.74 8.32 5.84
C GLY A 207 -13.36 7.67 5.90
N VAL A 208 -13.07 6.78 4.96
CA VAL A 208 -11.87 5.91 4.96
C VAL A 208 -10.88 6.27 3.86
N GLY A 209 -9.61 5.93 4.08
CA GLY A 209 -8.59 5.95 3.02
C GLY A 209 -8.64 4.70 2.15
N VAL A 210 -8.19 4.81 0.91
CA VAL A 210 -8.07 3.68 -0.03
C VAL A 210 -7.29 2.52 0.58
N ALA A 211 -6.23 2.85 1.33
CA ALA A 211 -5.41 1.94 2.11
C ALA A 211 -5.46 2.33 3.60
N TYR A 212 -6.65 2.33 4.21
CA TYR A 212 -6.89 2.72 5.62
C TYR A 212 -6.06 2.02 6.70
N ASN A 213 -5.38 0.91 6.38
CA ASN A 213 -4.44 0.20 7.26
C ASN A 213 -2.98 0.65 7.08
N ALA A 214 -2.67 1.47 6.07
CA ALA A 214 -1.32 1.92 5.76
C ALA A 214 -0.79 2.90 6.83
N ARG A 215 0.54 3.06 6.87
CA ARG A 215 1.16 4.12 7.65
C ARG A 215 1.26 5.36 6.79
N ILE A 216 0.69 6.46 7.27
CA ILE A 216 0.78 7.78 6.64
C ILE A 216 1.69 8.69 7.44
N GLY A 217 2.52 9.44 6.73
CA GLY A 217 3.26 10.59 7.22
C GLY A 217 3.27 11.68 6.16
N GLY A 218 3.99 12.76 6.40
CA GLY A 218 4.21 13.76 5.36
C GLY A 218 5.22 14.84 5.72
N VAL A 219 5.57 15.63 4.71
CA VAL A 219 6.62 16.64 4.76
C VAL A 219 5.99 18.03 4.60
N ARG A 220 6.36 18.96 5.49
CA ARG A 220 5.94 20.37 5.38
C ARG A 220 7.05 21.14 4.67
N MET A 221 6.96 21.26 3.34
CA MET A 221 7.95 21.95 2.50
C MET A 221 7.40 23.13 1.68
N LEU A 222 6.09 23.16 1.37
CA LEU A 222 5.42 24.28 0.66
C LEU A 222 5.04 25.49 1.54
N ASP A 223 5.32 25.46 2.85
CA ASP A 223 4.87 26.45 3.83
C ASP A 223 6.04 27.39 4.20
N GLY A 224 6.62 28.01 3.17
CA GLY A 224 7.86 28.80 3.19
C GLY A 224 8.44 28.98 1.77
N GLU A 225 9.68 29.47 1.67
CA GLU A 225 10.40 29.53 0.38
C GLU A 225 10.82 28.12 -0.06
N VAL A 226 10.28 27.66 -1.21
CA VAL A 226 10.66 26.39 -1.84
C VAL A 226 11.93 26.61 -2.67
N THR A 227 12.88 25.69 -2.57
CA THR A 227 14.17 25.73 -3.28
C THR A 227 14.65 24.32 -3.61
N ASP A 228 15.52 24.18 -4.62
CA ASP A 228 16.16 22.91 -5.05
C ASP A 228 16.66 22.06 -3.86
N ALA A 229 17.23 22.68 -2.83
CA ALA A 229 17.69 21.99 -1.62
C ALA A 229 16.55 21.48 -0.71
N VAL A 230 15.44 22.22 -0.61
CA VAL A 230 14.23 21.85 0.15
C VAL A 230 13.48 20.72 -0.57
N GLU A 231 13.36 20.80 -1.90
CA GLU A 231 12.78 19.78 -2.76
C GLU A 231 13.58 18.48 -2.69
N ALA A 232 14.90 18.55 -2.92
CA ALA A 232 15.80 17.40 -2.86
C ALA A 232 15.82 16.72 -1.49
N HIS A 233 15.78 17.50 -0.39
CA HIS A 233 15.70 16.96 0.96
C HIS A 233 14.34 16.26 1.21
N SER A 234 13.26 16.78 0.65
CA SER A 234 11.91 16.21 0.80
C SER A 234 11.73 14.92 0.01
N LEU A 235 12.18 14.91 -1.25
CA LEU A 235 12.23 13.72 -2.11
C LEU A 235 13.20 12.66 -1.57
N GLY A 236 14.32 13.09 -0.99
CA GLY A 236 15.35 12.24 -0.39
C GLY A 236 15.08 11.82 1.07
N LEU A 237 13.93 12.15 1.65
CA LEU A 237 13.64 11.85 3.06
C LEU A 237 13.45 10.35 3.29
N ASN A 238 14.23 9.74 4.19
CA ASN A 238 14.07 8.36 4.69
C ASN A 238 13.70 7.28 3.64
N PRO A 239 14.42 7.16 2.50
CA PRO A 239 13.99 6.38 1.33
C PRO A 239 14.05 4.85 1.53
N ASN A 240 14.60 4.36 2.64
CA ASN A 240 14.53 2.95 3.05
C ASN A 240 13.40 2.67 4.06
N HIS A 241 12.61 3.69 4.42
CA HIS A 241 11.41 3.55 5.26
C HIS A 241 10.15 3.95 4.50
N ILE A 242 10.19 5.10 3.83
CA ILE A 242 9.09 5.57 2.97
C ILE A 242 9.12 4.75 1.67
N HIS A 243 7.94 4.30 1.25
CA HIS A 243 7.78 3.45 0.07
C HIS A 243 7.24 4.25 -1.12
N ILE A 244 6.27 5.11 -0.84
CA ILE A 244 5.54 5.91 -1.82
C ILE A 244 5.60 7.36 -1.35
N TYR A 245 5.97 8.25 -2.26
CA TYR A 245 5.88 9.69 -2.12
C TYR A 245 4.71 10.15 -2.97
N SER A 246 3.88 11.05 -2.45
CA SER A 246 2.76 11.65 -3.22
C SER A 246 2.86 13.16 -3.13
N ALA A 247 2.82 13.83 -4.27
CA ALA A 247 2.99 15.28 -4.40
C ALA A 247 2.06 15.87 -5.46
N SER A 248 1.77 17.15 -5.34
CA SER A 248 0.91 17.90 -6.25
C SER A 248 1.38 19.34 -6.48
N TRP A 249 2.70 19.54 -6.37
CA TRP A 249 3.40 20.80 -6.61
C TRP A 249 4.30 20.70 -7.85
N GLY A 250 4.60 21.85 -8.45
CA GLY A 250 5.39 22.00 -9.66
C GLY A 250 5.58 23.50 -9.96
N PRO A 251 5.72 23.89 -11.24
CA PRO A 251 5.68 25.29 -11.67
C PRO A 251 4.32 25.95 -11.43
N GLU A 252 4.15 27.21 -11.84
CA GLU A 252 2.85 27.87 -11.82
C GLU A 252 1.98 27.35 -12.99
N ASP A 253 0.79 26.82 -12.67
CA ASP A 253 -0.22 26.24 -13.58
C ASP A 253 -0.88 27.31 -14.49
N ASP A 254 -0.09 28.04 -15.29
CA ASP A 254 -0.42 29.37 -15.81
C ASP A 254 -0.50 29.51 -17.34
N GLY A 255 -0.28 28.42 -18.08
CA GLY A 255 -0.33 28.40 -19.55
C GLY A 255 0.86 29.05 -20.26
N LYS A 256 1.93 29.43 -19.54
CA LYS A 256 3.11 30.15 -20.08
C LYS A 256 4.46 29.66 -19.53
N THR A 257 4.50 29.12 -18.32
CA THR A 257 5.73 28.71 -17.64
C THR A 257 6.29 27.41 -18.22
N VAL A 258 7.61 27.21 -18.16
CA VAL A 258 8.31 25.96 -18.50
C VAL A 258 9.45 25.82 -17.51
N ASP A 259 9.30 24.94 -16.52
CA ASP A 259 10.27 24.74 -15.45
C ASP A 259 10.13 23.34 -14.82
N GLY A 260 11.07 22.92 -13.99
CA GLY A 260 11.11 21.56 -13.46
C GLY A 260 12.18 21.32 -12.39
N PRO A 261 12.48 20.05 -12.06
CA PRO A 261 13.47 19.73 -11.04
C PRO A 261 14.85 20.28 -11.38
N ALA A 262 15.34 21.14 -10.51
CA ALA A 262 16.71 21.63 -10.52
C ALA A 262 17.70 20.53 -10.12
N ARG A 263 19.00 20.90 -10.02
CA ARG A 263 20.11 19.94 -10.03
C ARG A 263 20.08 18.96 -8.86
N LEU A 264 19.65 19.39 -7.68
CA LEU A 264 19.57 18.53 -6.50
C LEU A 264 18.26 17.73 -6.49
N ALA A 265 17.14 18.28 -6.96
CA ALA A 265 15.87 17.60 -7.08
C ALA A 265 15.93 16.42 -8.08
N GLU A 266 16.54 16.60 -9.26
CA GLU A 266 16.77 15.52 -10.23
C GLU A 266 17.77 14.47 -9.69
N GLU A 267 18.82 14.88 -8.98
CA GLU A 267 19.70 13.93 -8.26
C GLU A 267 18.94 13.16 -7.15
N ALA A 268 17.97 13.78 -6.48
CA ALA A 268 17.15 13.15 -5.47
C ALA A 268 16.14 12.15 -6.07
N PHE A 269 15.49 12.47 -7.19
CA PHE A 269 14.66 11.52 -7.93
C PHE A 269 15.49 10.32 -8.39
N PHE A 270 16.62 10.54 -9.07
CA PHE A 270 17.48 9.47 -9.56
C PHE A 270 17.99 8.56 -8.43
N ARG A 271 18.40 9.14 -7.29
CA ARG A 271 18.79 8.36 -6.10
C ARG A 271 17.60 7.65 -5.47
N GLY A 272 16.42 8.27 -5.43
CA GLY A 272 15.18 7.66 -4.94
C GLY A 272 14.84 6.38 -5.71
N VAL A 273 14.77 6.45 -7.04
CA VAL A 273 14.45 5.28 -7.87
C VAL A 273 15.57 4.24 -7.94
N SER A 274 16.83 4.61 -7.69
CA SER A 274 17.99 3.71 -7.76
C SER A 274 18.39 3.06 -6.43
N GLN A 275 18.13 3.73 -5.30
CA GLN A 275 18.63 3.34 -3.97
C GLN A 275 17.51 3.20 -2.93
N GLY A 276 16.35 3.82 -3.15
CA GLY A 276 15.19 3.72 -2.26
C GLY A 276 14.61 2.31 -2.20
N ARG A 277 13.84 2.02 -1.14
CA ARG A 277 13.26 0.70 -0.84
C ARG A 277 14.28 -0.44 -0.97
N GLY A 278 15.52 -0.23 -0.51
CA GLY A 278 16.60 -1.23 -0.60
C GLY A 278 17.05 -1.56 -2.03
N GLY A 279 16.90 -0.63 -2.98
CA GLY A 279 17.25 -0.82 -4.40
C GLY A 279 16.07 -1.20 -5.31
N LEU A 280 14.85 -1.35 -4.76
CA LEU A 280 13.62 -1.48 -5.58
C LEU A 280 13.16 -0.14 -6.18
N GLY A 281 13.63 0.98 -5.61
CA GLY A 281 13.27 2.34 -5.97
C GLY A 281 12.05 2.84 -5.22
N SER A 282 12.15 4.07 -4.71
CA SER A 282 11.03 4.90 -4.28
C SER A 282 10.04 5.08 -5.42
N ILE A 283 8.74 5.04 -5.12
CA ILE A 283 7.69 5.39 -6.08
C ILE A 283 7.23 6.82 -5.81
N PHE A 284 7.41 7.72 -6.77
CA PHE A 284 6.92 9.09 -6.70
C PHE A 284 5.62 9.20 -7.50
N VAL A 285 4.52 9.58 -6.87
CA VAL A 285 3.21 9.79 -7.51
C VAL A 285 2.96 11.29 -7.62
N TRP A 286 2.58 11.76 -8.80
CA TRP A 286 2.46 13.18 -9.10
C TRP A 286 1.09 13.52 -9.68
N ALA A 287 0.56 14.69 -9.32
CA ALA A 287 -0.61 15.28 -9.98
C ALA A 287 -0.19 16.00 -11.27
N SER A 288 -0.96 15.84 -12.35
CA SER A 288 -0.61 16.41 -13.67
C SER A 288 -0.98 17.90 -13.87
N GLY A 289 -0.84 18.73 -12.83
CA GLY A 289 -1.20 20.17 -12.88
C GLY A 289 -2.71 20.48 -12.94
N ASN A 290 -3.07 21.75 -12.76
CA ASN A 290 -4.46 22.26 -12.75
C ASN A 290 -4.69 23.41 -13.78
N GLY A 291 -3.74 23.64 -14.68
CA GLY A 291 -3.70 24.73 -15.67
C GLY A 291 -4.63 24.57 -16.87
N GLY A 292 -5.51 23.55 -16.90
CA GLY A 292 -6.39 23.26 -18.05
C GLY A 292 -7.30 24.43 -18.45
N ARG A 293 -7.63 25.33 -17.52
CA ARG A 293 -8.38 26.57 -17.80
C ARG A 293 -7.56 27.60 -18.58
N GLU A 294 -6.29 27.73 -18.25
CA GLU A 294 -5.34 28.65 -18.91
C GLU A 294 -4.67 27.95 -20.13
N HIS A 295 -5.22 26.79 -20.53
CA HIS A 295 -4.78 25.97 -21.65
C HIS A 295 -3.32 25.50 -21.54
N ASP A 296 -2.89 25.14 -20.33
CA ASP A 296 -1.57 24.56 -20.12
C ASP A 296 -1.46 23.08 -20.60
N SER A 297 -0.24 22.62 -20.77
CA SER A 297 0.11 21.26 -21.20
C SER A 297 1.26 20.75 -20.35
N CYS A 298 0.93 19.83 -19.45
CA CYS A 298 1.79 19.28 -18.40
C CYS A 298 3.15 18.68 -18.82
N ASN A 299 3.45 18.55 -20.13
CA ASN A 299 4.82 18.30 -20.60
C ASN A 299 5.76 19.52 -20.46
N CYS A 300 5.23 20.69 -20.06
CA CYS A 300 5.99 21.88 -19.66
C CYS A 300 6.33 21.91 -18.16
N ASP A 301 5.70 21.06 -17.34
CA ASP A 301 6.15 20.77 -15.96
C ASP A 301 7.16 19.61 -15.98
N GLY A 302 8.42 19.90 -15.64
CA GLY A 302 9.46 18.89 -15.57
C GLY A 302 9.29 17.83 -14.48
N TYR A 303 8.44 18.06 -13.47
CA TYR A 303 8.13 17.09 -12.41
C TYR A 303 7.18 16.00 -12.91
N THR A 304 6.01 16.36 -13.45
CA THR A 304 5.06 15.40 -14.05
C THR A 304 5.57 14.80 -15.38
N ASN A 305 6.44 15.52 -16.12
CA ASN A 305 7.11 15.03 -17.34
C ASN A 305 8.31 14.10 -17.06
N SER A 306 8.74 13.95 -15.80
CA SER A 306 9.85 13.05 -15.46
C SER A 306 9.49 11.57 -15.67
N ILE A 307 10.49 10.74 -16.00
CA ILE A 307 10.28 9.28 -16.08
C ILE A 307 10.22 8.62 -14.68
N TYR A 308 10.71 9.32 -13.65
CA TYR A 308 10.79 8.80 -12.28
C TYR A 308 9.51 8.99 -11.47
N THR A 309 8.62 9.86 -11.96
CA THR A 309 7.29 10.10 -11.42
C THR A 309 6.26 9.20 -12.08
N LEU A 310 5.15 8.98 -11.38
CA LEU A 310 3.99 8.23 -11.83
C LEU A 310 2.84 9.23 -11.86
N SER A 311 2.68 9.85 -13.02
CA SER A 311 1.87 11.04 -13.23
C SER A 311 0.40 10.71 -13.49
N ILE A 312 -0.47 11.37 -12.72
CA ILE A 312 -1.90 11.06 -12.61
C ILE A 312 -2.75 12.29 -12.90
N SER A 313 -3.64 12.15 -13.88
CA SER A 313 -4.67 13.14 -14.22
C SER A 313 -6.02 12.82 -13.56
N SER A 314 -7.02 13.67 -13.75
CA SER A 314 -8.34 13.54 -13.13
C SER A 314 -9.45 13.24 -14.13
N THR A 315 -10.50 12.55 -13.66
CA THR A 315 -11.81 12.50 -14.32
C THR A 315 -12.93 12.88 -13.36
N THR A 316 -14.02 13.44 -13.89
CA THR A 316 -15.19 13.82 -13.10
C THR A 316 -16.07 12.62 -12.74
N GLN A 317 -17.10 12.83 -11.92
CA GLN A 317 -18.05 11.76 -11.56
C GLN A 317 -18.75 11.12 -12.77
N TYR A 318 -19.04 11.90 -13.82
CA TYR A 318 -19.64 11.40 -15.06
C TYR A 318 -18.60 10.99 -16.12
N GLY A 319 -17.34 10.83 -15.73
CA GLY A 319 -16.28 10.32 -16.60
C GLY A 319 -15.79 11.32 -17.65
N ASN A 320 -15.93 12.63 -17.40
CA ASN A 320 -15.49 13.67 -18.33
C ASN A 320 -14.12 14.24 -17.92
N VAL A 321 -13.47 14.95 -18.84
CA VAL A 321 -12.24 15.70 -18.54
C VAL A 321 -12.63 16.92 -17.70
N PRO A 322 -12.09 17.10 -16.47
CA PRO A 322 -12.39 18.26 -15.65
C PRO A 322 -11.81 19.54 -16.25
N TRP A 323 -12.45 20.69 -15.99
CA TRP A 323 -12.06 22.00 -16.53
C TRP A 323 -10.64 22.47 -16.13
N TYR A 324 -10.06 21.89 -15.09
CA TYR A 324 -8.70 22.17 -14.62
C TYR A 324 -7.67 21.15 -15.13
N SER A 325 -8.07 20.00 -15.67
CA SER A 325 -7.11 18.96 -16.02
C SER A 325 -6.34 19.35 -17.28
N GLU A 326 -5.01 19.32 -17.19
CA GLU A 326 -4.12 19.46 -18.34
C GLU A 326 -4.06 18.17 -19.14
N ALA A 327 -3.52 18.28 -20.36
CA ALA A 327 -3.30 17.14 -21.26
C ALA A 327 -1.86 17.14 -21.78
N CYS A 328 -1.19 15.99 -21.66
CA CYS A 328 0.18 15.78 -22.10
C CYS A 328 0.47 14.27 -22.27
N SER A 329 1.54 13.91 -22.98
CA SER A 329 1.87 12.49 -23.25
C SER A 329 2.67 11.80 -22.14
N SER A 330 3.05 12.51 -21.08
CA SER A 330 3.72 11.96 -19.90
C SER A 330 2.77 11.31 -18.88
N THR A 331 1.48 11.68 -18.85
CA THR A 331 0.47 11.07 -17.96
C THR A 331 0.39 9.55 -18.19
N LEU A 332 0.39 8.77 -17.10
CA LEU A 332 0.25 7.32 -17.16
C LEU A 332 -1.19 6.85 -16.96
N ALA A 333 -1.96 7.48 -16.07
CA ALA A 333 -3.32 7.05 -15.72
C ALA A 333 -4.14 8.15 -15.04
N THR A 334 -5.36 7.79 -14.65
CA THR A 334 -6.36 8.68 -14.07
C THR A 334 -6.94 8.12 -12.78
N THR A 335 -7.36 8.99 -11.87
CA THR A 335 -8.34 8.67 -10.82
C THR A 335 -9.47 9.70 -10.80
N TYR A 336 -10.51 9.42 -10.02
CA TYR A 336 -11.61 10.37 -9.83
C TYR A 336 -11.18 11.61 -9.04
N SER A 337 -11.75 12.77 -9.38
CA SER A 337 -11.70 13.99 -8.57
C SER A 337 -12.99 14.81 -8.81
N SER A 338 -12.99 16.08 -8.42
CA SER A 338 -14.08 17.03 -8.62
C SER A 338 -14.41 17.30 -10.09
N GLY A 339 -15.68 17.61 -10.38
CA GLY A 339 -16.12 18.10 -11.68
C GLY A 339 -16.89 19.42 -11.58
N ASN A 340 -17.99 19.49 -12.33
CA ASN A 340 -18.92 20.63 -12.29
C ASN A 340 -19.72 20.66 -10.97
N GLN A 341 -20.47 21.74 -10.70
CA GLN A 341 -21.27 21.89 -9.47
C GLN A 341 -22.34 20.79 -9.26
N ASN A 342 -22.74 20.11 -10.34
CA ASN A 342 -23.70 18.99 -10.30
C ASN A 342 -23.03 17.63 -10.06
N GLU A 343 -21.70 17.58 -9.91
CA GLU A 343 -20.91 16.38 -9.68
C GLU A 343 -20.33 16.38 -8.27
N LYS A 344 -20.27 15.19 -7.65
CA LYS A 344 -19.65 15.03 -6.33
C LYS A 344 -18.15 15.34 -6.39
N GLN A 345 -17.66 15.87 -5.28
CA GLN A 345 -16.24 16.15 -5.06
C GLN A 345 -15.63 15.08 -4.14
N ILE A 346 -14.37 15.24 -3.75
CA ILE A 346 -13.67 14.28 -2.89
C ILE A 346 -13.99 14.53 -1.41
N VAL A 347 -14.15 13.43 -0.67
CA VAL A 347 -14.60 13.39 0.72
C VAL A 347 -13.49 12.82 1.61
N THR A 348 -12.93 13.62 2.50
CA THR A 348 -11.70 13.28 3.25
C THR A 348 -11.56 14.09 4.55
N THR A 349 -10.55 13.79 5.36
CA THR A 349 -10.19 14.56 6.57
C THR A 349 -9.81 16.01 6.23
N ASP A 350 -10.04 16.93 7.16
CA ASP A 350 -9.74 18.35 6.97
C ASP A 350 -9.19 19.00 8.25
N LEU A 351 -8.55 20.16 8.08
CA LEU A 351 -7.87 20.88 9.16
C LEU A 351 -8.82 21.17 10.34
N ARG A 352 -8.25 21.20 11.56
CA ARG A 352 -8.98 21.40 12.82
C ARG A 352 -9.95 20.25 13.15
N GLN A 353 -9.55 19.01 12.86
CA GLN A 353 -10.30 17.77 13.14
C GLN A 353 -11.68 17.73 12.47
N LYS A 354 -11.77 18.22 11.24
CA LYS A 354 -12.99 18.22 10.44
C LYS A 354 -12.99 17.11 9.40
N CYS A 355 -14.14 16.92 8.77
CA CYS A 355 -14.29 16.19 7.52
C CYS A 355 -14.70 17.21 6.45
N THR A 356 -14.20 17.07 5.23
CA THR A 356 -14.62 17.86 4.07
C THR A 356 -15.29 16.96 3.05
N GLU A 357 -16.27 17.51 2.35
CA GLU A 357 -16.89 16.91 1.15
C GLU A 357 -16.56 17.73 -0.11
N LEU A 358 -15.56 18.62 0.02
CA LEU A 358 -15.19 19.67 -0.94
C LEU A 358 -13.66 19.72 -1.15
N HIS A 359 -13.08 18.60 -1.56
CA HIS A 359 -11.71 18.54 -2.09
C HIS A 359 -11.72 18.24 -3.60
N THR A 360 -10.75 18.83 -4.30
CA THR A 360 -10.86 19.24 -5.71
C THR A 360 -9.46 19.31 -6.36
N GLY A 361 -9.38 19.26 -7.69
CA GLY A 361 -8.14 19.38 -8.46
C GLY A 361 -7.45 18.04 -8.71
N THR A 362 -6.42 18.03 -9.56
CA THR A 362 -5.57 16.84 -9.79
C THR A 362 -4.79 16.46 -8.53
N SER A 363 -4.59 17.42 -7.64
CA SER A 363 -4.02 17.27 -6.30
C SER A 363 -4.76 16.28 -5.38
N ALA A 364 -6.04 15.99 -5.64
CA ALA A 364 -6.79 14.90 -4.98
C ALA A 364 -6.68 13.55 -5.73
N SER A 365 -6.39 13.58 -7.04
CA SER A 365 -6.22 12.35 -7.84
C SER A 365 -4.94 11.58 -7.51
N ALA A 366 -3.82 12.28 -7.28
CA ALA A 366 -2.55 11.64 -6.93
C ALA A 366 -2.56 10.88 -5.57
N PRO A 367 -3.14 11.42 -4.47
CA PRO A 367 -3.34 10.69 -3.22
C PRO A 367 -4.14 9.40 -3.37
N LEU A 368 -5.24 9.40 -4.14
CA LEU A 368 -6.01 8.19 -4.41
C LEU A 368 -5.15 7.14 -5.14
N ALA A 369 -4.37 7.55 -6.14
CA ALA A 369 -3.44 6.67 -6.83
C ALA A 369 -2.36 6.10 -5.90
N ALA A 370 -1.78 6.94 -5.03
CA ALA A 370 -0.81 6.50 -4.02
C ALA A 370 -1.40 5.47 -3.04
N GLY A 371 -2.68 5.61 -2.68
CA GLY A 371 -3.43 4.60 -1.92
C GLY A 371 -3.58 3.27 -2.66
N ILE A 372 -3.94 3.29 -3.95
CA ILE A 372 -4.04 2.08 -4.80
C ILE A 372 -2.68 1.38 -4.92
N ILE A 373 -1.63 2.16 -5.15
CA ILE A 373 -0.24 1.69 -5.23
C ILE A 373 0.21 1.05 -3.91
N ALA A 374 -0.24 1.56 -2.75
CA ALA A 374 0.02 0.94 -1.45
C ALA A 374 -0.61 -0.46 -1.31
N LEU A 375 -1.82 -0.68 -1.85
CA LEU A 375 -2.45 -2.01 -1.90
C LEU A 375 -1.68 -2.95 -2.85
N ALA A 376 -1.21 -2.45 -4.00
CA ALA A 376 -0.40 -3.24 -4.93
C ALA A 376 0.96 -3.64 -4.31
N LEU A 377 1.61 -2.75 -3.54
CA LEU A 377 2.82 -3.06 -2.76
C LEU A 377 2.57 -4.02 -1.59
N GLU A 378 1.40 -3.99 -0.93
CA GLU A 378 1.04 -5.00 0.07
C GLU A 378 1.00 -6.39 -0.59
N ALA A 379 0.35 -6.48 -1.76
CA ALA A 379 0.18 -7.71 -2.51
C ALA A 379 1.50 -8.27 -3.09
N ASN A 380 2.45 -7.41 -3.46
CA ASN A 380 3.81 -7.81 -3.84
C ASN A 380 4.83 -6.71 -3.48
N LYS A 381 5.56 -6.92 -2.37
CA LYS A 381 6.55 -5.95 -1.87
C LYS A 381 7.81 -5.82 -2.73
N ASN A 382 8.06 -6.78 -3.62
CA ASN A 382 9.25 -6.85 -4.46
C ASN A 382 9.11 -6.03 -5.76
N LEU A 383 7.94 -5.43 -6.02
CA LEU A 383 7.73 -4.58 -7.20
C LEU A 383 8.69 -3.38 -7.19
N THR A 384 9.48 -3.24 -8.24
CA THR A 384 10.30 -2.04 -8.46
C THR A 384 9.43 -0.83 -8.84
N TRP A 385 10.03 0.37 -8.86
CA TRP A 385 9.35 1.58 -9.35
C TRP A 385 8.83 1.43 -10.80
N ARG A 386 9.62 0.79 -11.68
CA ARG A 386 9.21 0.45 -13.06
C ARG A 386 8.12 -0.61 -13.10
N ASP A 387 8.20 -1.65 -12.28
CA ASP A 387 7.13 -2.67 -12.21
C ASP A 387 5.78 -2.02 -11.87
N MET A 388 5.76 -1.01 -11.01
CA MET A 388 4.53 -0.28 -10.69
C MET A 388 3.96 0.50 -11.88
N GLN A 389 4.81 1.19 -12.67
CA GLN A 389 4.38 1.85 -13.90
C GLN A 389 3.87 0.82 -14.94
N HIS A 390 4.56 -0.31 -15.12
CA HIS A 390 4.09 -1.40 -15.99
C HIS A 390 2.74 -1.98 -15.55
N LEU A 391 2.52 -2.17 -14.24
CA LEU A 391 1.22 -2.62 -13.71
C LEU A 391 0.11 -1.62 -14.05
N VAL A 392 0.35 -0.32 -13.88
CA VAL A 392 -0.61 0.73 -14.26
C VAL A 392 -0.97 0.64 -15.75
N VAL A 393 0.03 0.67 -16.65
CA VAL A 393 -0.15 0.58 -18.11
C VAL A 393 -0.96 -0.65 -18.53
N GLN A 394 -0.81 -1.77 -17.83
CA GLN A 394 -1.49 -3.04 -18.16
C GLN A 394 -2.87 -3.21 -17.51
N THR A 395 -3.24 -2.40 -16.51
CA THR A 395 -4.46 -2.60 -15.72
C THR A 395 -5.45 -1.45 -15.76
N SER A 396 -5.03 -0.24 -16.13
CA SER A 396 -5.94 0.92 -16.27
C SER A 396 -7.08 0.68 -17.26
N LYS A 397 -8.19 1.41 -17.06
CA LYS A 397 -9.46 1.23 -17.78
C LYS A 397 -9.84 2.49 -18.57
N PRO A 398 -9.80 2.43 -19.92
CA PRO A 398 -10.41 3.43 -20.79
C PRO A 398 -11.96 3.43 -20.78
N ALA A 399 -12.59 2.47 -20.10
CA ALA A 399 -14.04 2.34 -20.07
C ALA A 399 -14.69 3.45 -19.22
N HIS A 400 -15.83 3.97 -19.69
CA HIS A 400 -16.57 5.07 -19.06
C HIS A 400 -15.81 6.40 -18.92
N LEU A 401 -14.73 6.59 -19.69
CA LEU A 401 -13.97 7.84 -19.77
C LEU A 401 -14.16 8.51 -21.15
N ASN A 402 -14.77 9.70 -21.12
CA ASN A 402 -15.07 10.50 -22.31
C ASN A 402 -13.90 11.44 -22.60
N ALA A 403 -13.21 11.21 -23.72
CA ALA A 403 -12.22 12.10 -24.33
C ALA A 403 -12.26 11.94 -25.85
N ASN A 404 -11.88 13.00 -26.57
CA ASN A 404 -11.95 13.05 -28.03
C ASN A 404 -10.68 12.50 -28.72
N ASP A 405 -9.61 12.25 -27.97
CA ASP A 405 -8.27 11.93 -28.47
C ASP A 405 -7.84 10.48 -28.19
N TRP A 406 -8.76 9.60 -27.79
CA TRP A 406 -8.51 8.17 -27.56
C TRP A 406 -7.96 7.47 -28.81
N VAL A 407 -6.64 7.35 -28.89
CA VAL A 407 -5.91 6.60 -29.93
C VAL A 407 -5.60 5.18 -29.45
N THR A 408 -5.38 4.27 -30.40
CA THR A 408 -4.89 2.91 -30.09
C THR A 408 -3.42 2.83 -30.51
N ASN A 409 -2.55 2.44 -29.59
CA ASN A 409 -1.11 2.36 -29.82
C ASN A 409 -0.70 1.06 -30.54
N GLY A 410 0.58 0.94 -30.90
CA GLY A 410 1.11 -0.17 -31.71
C GLY A 410 0.93 -1.57 -31.10
N VAL A 411 0.77 -1.66 -29.78
CA VAL A 411 0.50 -2.92 -29.06
C VAL A 411 -0.99 -3.11 -28.71
N GLY A 412 -1.88 -2.30 -29.28
CA GLY A 412 -3.34 -2.47 -29.18
C GLY A 412 -3.98 -1.89 -27.91
N ARG A 413 -3.26 -1.08 -27.11
CA ARG A 413 -3.84 -0.39 -25.95
C ARG A 413 -4.42 0.96 -26.36
N LYS A 414 -5.54 1.35 -25.75
CA LYS A 414 -6.05 2.72 -25.88
C LYS A 414 -5.32 3.65 -24.92
N VAL A 415 -4.99 4.85 -25.39
CA VAL A 415 -4.31 5.90 -24.63
C VAL A 415 -4.85 7.28 -25.04
N SER A 416 -4.87 8.23 -24.10
CA SER A 416 -5.36 9.61 -24.27
C SER A 416 -4.45 10.56 -23.49
N HIS A 417 -4.15 11.74 -24.01
CA HIS A 417 -3.31 12.74 -23.35
C HIS A 417 -3.98 13.34 -22.10
N SER A 418 -5.31 13.27 -21.99
CA SER A 418 -6.07 13.68 -20.80
C SER A 418 -6.15 12.60 -19.72
N TYR A 419 -5.87 11.33 -20.05
CA TYR A 419 -6.12 10.19 -19.15
C TYR A 419 -5.01 9.13 -19.05
N GLY A 420 -3.93 9.25 -19.82
CA GLY A 420 -2.98 8.17 -20.05
C GLY A 420 -3.70 6.90 -20.53
N TYR A 421 -3.42 5.77 -19.87
CA TYR A 421 -4.07 4.47 -20.13
C TYR A 421 -5.46 4.33 -19.48
N GLY A 422 -5.98 5.39 -18.85
CA GLY A 422 -7.33 5.45 -18.26
C GLY A 422 -7.36 5.28 -16.74
N LEU A 423 -8.55 4.96 -16.21
CA LEU A 423 -8.82 4.92 -14.78
C LEU A 423 -8.07 3.77 -14.09
N LEU A 424 -7.39 4.04 -12.98
CA LEU A 424 -6.79 2.99 -12.15
C LEU A 424 -7.84 2.01 -11.61
N ASP A 425 -7.52 0.71 -11.67
CA ASP A 425 -8.35 -0.38 -11.15
C ASP A 425 -7.55 -1.13 -10.08
N ALA A 426 -7.88 -0.90 -8.81
CA ALA A 426 -7.16 -1.52 -7.69
C ALA A 426 -7.31 -3.06 -7.69
N GLY A 427 -8.43 -3.56 -8.22
CA GLY A 427 -8.70 -4.99 -8.34
C GLY A 427 -7.76 -5.67 -9.32
N ALA A 428 -7.61 -5.08 -10.51
CA ALA A 428 -6.68 -5.55 -11.53
C ALA A 428 -5.21 -5.36 -11.11
N MET A 429 -4.84 -4.20 -10.54
CA MET A 429 -3.47 -3.95 -10.04
C MET A 429 -3.04 -4.98 -8.99
N VAL A 430 -3.85 -5.19 -7.94
CA VAL A 430 -3.54 -6.17 -6.88
C VAL A 430 -3.57 -7.62 -7.40
N SER A 431 -4.43 -7.94 -8.36
CA SER A 431 -4.49 -9.29 -8.94
C SER A 431 -3.29 -9.59 -9.83
N LEU A 432 -2.83 -8.62 -10.63
CA LEU A 432 -1.66 -8.77 -11.49
C LEU A 432 -0.36 -8.75 -10.68
N ALA A 433 -0.25 -7.88 -9.67
CA ALA A 433 0.90 -7.76 -8.77
C ALA A 433 1.31 -9.10 -8.13
N LYS A 434 0.33 -9.91 -7.70
CA LYS A 434 0.56 -11.22 -7.03
C LYS A 434 1.32 -12.23 -7.90
N ASN A 435 1.16 -12.15 -9.22
CA ASN A 435 1.80 -13.03 -10.19
C ASN A 435 2.82 -12.29 -11.08
N TRP A 436 3.21 -11.07 -10.69
CA TRP A 436 4.11 -10.25 -11.49
C TRP A 436 5.56 -10.73 -11.44
N THR A 437 6.19 -10.82 -12.61
CA THR A 437 7.63 -11.07 -12.74
C THR A 437 8.35 -9.76 -13.00
N THR A 438 9.25 -9.36 -12.09
CA THR A 438 10.01 -8.11 -12.21
C THR A 438 10.70 -7.96 -13.56
N VAL A 439 10.55 -6.77 -14.16
CA VAL A 439 11.10 -6.48 -15.48
C VAL A 439 12.63 -6.43 -15.48
N GLY A 440 13.24 -6.72 -16.63
CA GLY A 440 14.70 -6.68 -16.79
C GLY A 440 15.31 -5.29 -16.51
N PRO A 441 16.64 -5.20 -16.31
CA PRO A 441 17.32 -3.94 -16.05
C PRO A 441 17.01 -2.88 -17.12
N GLN A 442 16.79 -1.64 -16.70
CA GLN A 442 16.46 -0.56 -17.63
C GLN A 442 17.65 -0.27 -18.53
N ARG A 443 17.40 -0.30 -19.84
CA ARG A 443 18.34 0.10 -20.89
C ARG A 443 17.99 1.51 -21.35
N LYS A 444 19.01 2.28 -21.74
CA LYS A 444 18.90 3.66 -22.25
C LYS A 444 19.65 3.79 -23.57
N CYS A 445 18.92 3.92 -24.66
CA CYS A 445 19.48 4.24 -25.98
C CYS A 445 19.36 5.75 -26.22
N VAL A 446 20.46 6.38 -26.65
CA VAL A 446 20.55 7.82 -26.91
C VAL A 446 20.93 8.00 -28.37
N ILE A 447 20.15 8.77 -29.11
CA ILE A 447 20.26 8.91 -30.57
C ILE A 447 20.14 10.37 -30.95
N ASP A 448 21.24 10.99 -31.36
CA ASP A 448 21.21 12.33 -31.96
C ASP A 448 20.66 12.26 -33.39
N ILE A 449 19.63 13.05 -33.66
CA ILE A 449 18.81 12.95 -34.88
C ILE A 449 19.26 13.95 -35.95
N LEU A 450 19.65 15.15 -35.54
CA LEU A 450 20.07 16.23 -36.43
C LEU A 450 21.59 16.24 -36.63
N ALA A 451 22.00 16.40 -37.89
CA ALA A 451 23.38 16.71 -38.27
C ALA A 451 23.60 18.22 -38.50
N GLU A 452 22.53 18.97 -38.71
CA GLU A 452 22.51 20.40 -39.00
C GLU A 452 21.21 21.04 -38.45
N PRO A 453 21.21 22.33 -38.06
CA PRO A 453 19.99 23.01 -37.65
C PRO A 453 18.91 23.06 -38.74
N ARG A 454 17.65 23.11 -38.33
CA ARG A 454 16.48 23.20 -39.23
C ARG A 454 15.66 24.44 -38.89
N ASP A 455 15.34 25.24 -39.92
CA ASP A 455 14.30 26.26 -39.78
C ASP A 455 12.94 25.60 -39.52
N ILE A 456 12.14 26.21 -38.64
CA ILE A 456 10.81 25.70 -38.27
C ILE A 456 9.73 26.28 -39.20
N GLY A 457 9.85 27.57 -39.55
CA GLY A 457 8.86 28.29 -40.35
C GLY A 457 7.43 28.08 -39.87
N LYS A 458 6.55 27.64 -40.79
CA LYS A 458 5.13 27.30 -40.53
C LYS A 458 4.92 25.82 -40.13
N ARG A 459 5.72 24.89 -40.67
CA ARG A 459 5.74 23.46 -40.29
C ARG A 459 7.08 22.83 -40.69
N LEU A 460 7.71 22.15 -39.75
CA LEU A 460 8.92 21.34 -39.91
C LEU A 460 8.59 19.87 -39.60
N GLU A 461 9.13 18.96 -40.43
CA GLU A 461 8.97 17.53 -40.28
C GLU A 461 10.36 16.86 -40.36
N VAL A 462 10.78 16.18 -39.29
CA VAL A 462 12.09 15.52 -39.19
C VAL A 462 11.88 14.02 -39.08
N ARG A 463 12.16 13.30 -40.16
CA ARG A 463 12.11 11.83 -40.24
C ARG A 463 13.48 11.23 -39.97
N ARG A 464 13.53 10.18 -39.15
CA ARG A 464 14.77 9.42 -38.90
C ARG A 464 14.49 7.95 -38.66
N LYS A 465 15.08 7.09 -39.50
CA LYS A 465 15.17 5.67 -39.22
C LYS A 465 16.25 5.38 -38.16
N VAL A 466 15.89 4.61 -37.13
CA VAL A 466 16.76 4.20 -36.03
C VAL A 466 16.76 2.67 -35.89
N ASP A 467 17.80 2.15 -35.23
CA ASP A 467 18.00 0.73 -34.93
C ASP A 467 17.78 0.39 -33.44
N ALA A 468 17.31 1.35 -32.65
CA ALA A 468 17.16 1.24 -31.19
C ALA A 468 18.41 0.74 -30.44
N CYS A 469 19.61 1.10 -30.93
CA CYS A 469 20.91 0.63 -30.42
C CYS A 469 21.19 -0.87 -30.64
N LEU A 470 20.70 -1.45 -31.74
CA LEU A 470 20.94 -2.85 -32.12
C LEU A 470 22.43 -3.24 -32.03
N GLY A 471 22.70 -4.44 -31.52
CA GLY A 471 24.06 -4.97 -31.34
C GLY A 471 24.84 -4.39 -30.15
N LYS A 472 24.25 -3.47 -29.37
CA LYS A 472 24.86 -2.89 -28.16
C LYS A 472 24.15 -3.38 -26.89
N ALA A 473 24.83 -3.30 -25.74
CA ALA A 473 24.25 -3.68 -24.44
C ALA A 473 23.01 -2.85 -24.05
N ASN A 474 22.84 -1.66 -24.64
CA ASN A 474 21.67 -0.80 -24.48
C ASN A 474 20.63 -0.92 -25.61
N TYR A 475 20.64 -2.01 -26.38
CA TYR A 475 19.58 -2.35 -27.33
C TYR A 475 18.23 -2.51 -26.62
N ILE A 476 17.19 -1.86 -27.17
CA ILE A 476 15.80 -1.90 -26.68
C ILE A 476 14.90 -2.48 -27.79
N SER A 477 14.09 -3.48 -27.45
CA SER A 477 13.06 -4.07 -28.32
C SER A 477 11.65 -3.95 -27.73
N ARG A 478 11.52 -3.38 -26.53
CA ARG A 478 10.27 -3.17 -25.80
C ARG A 478 10.41 -1.87 -25.00
N LEU A 479 9.79 -0.82 -25.52
CA LEU A 479 9.88 0.54 -25.00
C LEU A 479 9.11 0.71 -23.67
N GLU A 480 9.60 1.61 -22.81
CA GLU A 480 8.88 2.12 -21.64
C GLU A 480 8.57 3.60 -21.90
N HIS A 481 9.56 4.46 -21.69
CA HIS A 481 9.47 5.90 -21.94
C HIS A 481 10.26 6.28 -23.20
N ALA A 482 9.76 7.22 -23.99
CA ALA A 482 10.59 7.96 -24.95
C ALA A 482 10.65 9.45 -24.55
N GLN A 483 11.83 10.07 -24.70
CA GLN A 483 12.00 11.51 -24.59
C GLN A 483 12.51 12.07 -25.93
N ALA A 484 11.89 13.14 -26.42
CA ALA A 484 12.47 13.99 -27.45
C ALA A 484 13.11 15.20 -26.76
N ARG A 485 14.44 15.22 -26.67
CA ARG A 485 15.19 16.35 -26.10
C ARG A 485 15.42 17.39 -27.17
N LEU A 486 14.77 18.54 -27.06
CA LEU A 486 14.75 19.58 -28.09
C LEU A 486 15.46 20.85 -27.60
N THR A 487 16.37 21.37 -28.40
CA THR A 487 16.85 22.76 -28.30
C THR A 487 16.36 23.52 -29.53
N LEU A 488 15.50 24.51 -29.33
CA LEU A 488 14.96 25.35 -30.39
C LEU A 488 14.77 26.79 -29.93
N SER A 489 15.03 27.73 -30.84
CA SER A 489 14.56 29.13 -30.71
C SER A 489 13.20 29.29 -31.39
N TYR A 490 12.33 30.13 -30.84
CA TYR A 490 11.09 30.54 -31.50
C TYR A 490 10.59 31.88 -30.94
N ASN A 491 10.06 32.77 -31.78
CA ASN A 491 9.70 34.13 -31.36
C ASN A 491 8.42 34.22 -30.49
N ARG A 492 7.57 33.19 -30.50
CA ARG A 492 6.41 33.03 -29.61
C ARG A 492 6.12 31.55 -29.36
N ARG A 493 6.63 31.03 -28.25
CA ARG A 493 6.65 29.61 -27.91
C ARG A 493 5.27 28.95 -27.87
N GLY A 494 4.24 29.65 -27.41
CA GLY A 494 2.87 29.14 -27.31
C GLY A 494 2.15 28.86 -28.62
N ASP A 495 2.65 29.38 -29.75
CA ASP A 495 2.11 29.07 -31.09
C ASP A 495 2.65 27.75 -31.66
N LEU A 496 3.52 27.05 -30.94
CA LEU A 496 4.04 25.73 -31.34
C LEU A 496 3.11 24.60 -30.86
N ALA A 497 2.76 23.70 -31.78
CA ALA A 497 2.40 22.33 -31.44
C ALA A 497 3.52 21.38 -31.88
N ILE A 498 3.86 20.40 -31.03
CA ILE A 498 4.94 19.44 -31.28
C ILE A 498 4.39 18.03 -31.13
N HIS A 499 4.65 17.17 -32.11
CA HIS A 499 4.19 15.79 -32.13
C HIS A 499 5.32 14.82 -32.47
N LEU A 500 5.29 13.64 -31.88
CA LEU A 500 6.25 12.56 -32.14
C LEU A 500 5.50 11.28 -32.53
N VAL A 501 5.80 10.75 -33.70
CA VAL A 501 5.21 9.50 -34.23
C VAL A 501 6.23 8.37 -34.09
N SER A 502 5.81 7.26 -33.47
CA SER A 502 6.61 6.03 -33.36
C SER A 502 6.65 5.22 -34.67
N PRO A 503 7.58 4.27 -34.82
CA PRO A 503 7.62 3.35 -35.97
C PRO A 503 6.36 2.49 -36.15
N MET A 504 5.57 2.31 -35.08
CA MET A 504 4.29 1.59 -35.12
C MET A 504 3.09 2.50 -35.44
N GLY A 505 3.32 3.80 -35.65
CA GLY A 505 2.31 4.79 -36.04
C GLY A 505 1.67 5.56 -34.88
N THR A 506 2.11 5.35 -33.64
CA THR A 506 1.55 6.02 -32.45
C THR A 506 2.00 7.48 -32.41
N ARG A 507 1.08 8.41 -32.67
CA ARG A 507 1.30 9.86 -32.59
C ARG A 507 1.07 10.37 -31.17
N SER A 508 2.14 10.80 -30.53
CA SER A 508 2.13 11.48 -29.22
C SER A 508 2.18 12.98 -29.42
N THR A 509 1.27 13.73 -28.80
CA THR A 509 1.38 15.19 -28.67
C THR A 509 2.36 15.49 -27.54
N LEU A 510 3.53 16.01 -27.90
CA LEU A 510 4.58 16.40 -26.96
C LEU A 510 4.33 17.79 -26.38
N LEU A 511 3.77 18.70 -27.17
CA LEU A 511 3.34 20.04 -26.77
C LEU A 511 2.05 20.39 -27.52
N ALA A 512 1.02 20.80 -26.80
CA ALA A 512 -0.13 21.48 -27.37
C ALA A 512 0.12 23.00 -27.42
N ALA A 513 -0.53 23.71 -28.34
CA ALA A 513 -0.44 25.17 -28.39
C ALA A 513 -1.01 25.81 -27.11
N ARG A 514 -0.25 26.72 -26.50
CA ARG A 514 -0.58 27.40 -25.24
C ARG A 514 -0.79 28.89 -25.50
N PRO A 515 -2.04 29.39 -25.61
CA PRO A 515 -2.32 30.77 -26.01
C PRO A 515 -1.67 31.86 -25.13
N HIS A 516 -1.41 31.57 -23.85
CA HIS A 516 -0.83 32.53 -22.91
C HIS A 516 0.71 32.54 -22.91
N ASP A 517 1.37 31.55 -23.54
CA ASP A 517 2.82 31.51 -23.67
C ASP A 517 3.34 32.43 -24.78
N PHE A 518 3.66 33.67 -24.42
CA PHE A 518 4.30 34.65 -25.29
C PHE A 518 5.84 34.69 -25.18
N SER A 519 6.47 33.69 -24.55
CA SER A 519 7.93 33.62 -24.42
C SER A 519 8.62 33.55 -25.79
N ALA A 520 9.78 34.21 -25.91
CA ALA A 520 10.69 34.11 -27.03
C ALA A 520 11.96 33.26 -26.71
N ASP A 521 11.99 32.65 -25.52
CA ASP A 521 13.14 31.89 -25.00
C ASP A 521 13.24 30.49 -25.65
N GLY A 522 12.14 30.01 -26.24
CA GLY A 522 12.04 28.69 -26.86
C GLY A 522 12.18 27.57 -25.84
N PHE A 523 12.88 26.50 -26.23
CA PHE A 523 13.18 25.35 -25.38
C PHE A 523 14.68 25.04 -25.42
N ASN A 524 15.28 24.73 -24.26
CA ASN A 524 16.71 24.49 -24.13
C ASN A 524 16.99 23.08 -23.57
N ASP A 525 17.31 22.14 -24.46
CA ASP A 525 17.46 20.70 -24.19
C ASP A 525 16.27 20.05 -23.46
N TRP A 526 15.07 20.64 -23.63
CA TRP A 526 13.86 20.27 -22.90
C TRP A 526 13.41 18.87 -23.30
N ALA A 527 13.21 18.01 -22.30
CA ALA A 527 13.08 16.57 -22.47
C ALA A 527 11.61 16.12 -22.52
N PHE A 528 10.84 16.60 -23.50
CA PHE A 528 9.44 16.20 -23.72
C PHE A 528 9.29 14.68 -23.70
N MET A 529 8.47 14.15 -22.80
CA MET A 529 8.32 12.72 -22.55
C MET A 529 6.99 12.20 -23.09
N THR A 530 6.99 10.96 -23.59
CA THR A 530 5.78 10.20 -23.93
C THR A 530 5.83 8.80 -23.35
N THR A 531 4.70 8.40 -22.75
CA THR A 531 4.41 7.03 -22.32
C THR A 531 3.58 6.27 -23.36
N HIS A 532 3.00 6.94 -24.35
CA HIS A 532 1.95 6.38 -25.22
C HIS A 532 2.40 5.16 -26.04
N SER A 533 3.70 5.06 -26.34
CA SER A 533 4.32 3.93 -27.05
C SER A 533 4.83 2.82 -26.12
N TRP A 534 4.35 2.71 -24.88
CA TRP A 534 4.76 1.65 -23.96
C TRP A 534 4.53 0.24 -24.54
N ASP A 535 5.52 -0.62 -24.37
CA ASP A 535 5.71 -1.95 -24.98
C ASP A 535 5.94 -2.02 -26.50
N GLU A 536 5.95 -0.90 -27.25
CA GLU A 536 6.27 -0.91 -28.68
C GLU A 536 7.74 -1.30 -28.97
N ASP A 537 8.03 -1.83 -30.16
CA ASP A 537 9.40 -1.92 -30.66
C ASP A 537 9.79 -0.54 -31.24
N PRO A 538 10.79 0.17 -30.68
CA PRO A 538 11.19 1.49 -31.14
C PRO A 538 12.12 1.48 -32.37
N SER A 539 12.38 0.31 -32.96
CA SER A 539 13.14 0.16 -34.20
C SER A 539 12.32 0.56 -35.44
N GLY A 540 12.86 1.40 -36.31
CA GLY A 540 12.18 1.89 -37.53
C GLY A 540 12.19 3.42 -37.66
N GLU A 541 11.25 3.99 -38.40
CA GLU A 541 11.18 5.44 -38.65
C GLU A 541 10.41 6.16 -37.54
N TRP A 542 11.08 7.10 -36.87
CA TRP A 542 10.45 8.11 -36.02
C TRP A 542 10.24 9.39 -36.81
N VAL A 543 9.14 10.09 -36.54
CA VAL A 543 8.83 11.39 -37.15
C VAL A 543 8.56 12.41 -36.05
N LEU A 544 9.35 13.49 -36.02
CA LEU A 544 9.06 14.69 -35.22
C LEU A 544 8.37 15.72 -36.11
N GLU A 545 7.20 16.19 -35.70
CA GLU A 545 6.48 17.31 -36.31
C GLU A 545 6.55 18.52 -35.38
N ILE A 546 6.89 19.68 -35.92
CA ILE A 546 6.77 20.97 -35.23
C ILE A 546 5.95 21.88 -36.15
N GLU A 547 4.83 22.40 -35.68
CA GLU A 547 3.93 23.25 -36.47
C GLU A 547 3.53 24.52 -35.73
N ASN A 548 3.40 25.61 -36.48
CA ASN A 548 2.91 26.89 -35.99
C ASN A 548 1.38 26.92 -36.16
N THR A 549 0.66 26.84 -35.05
CA THR A 549 -0.82 26.81 -35.02
C THR A 549 -1.45 28.19 -35.27
N SER A 550 -0.64 29.27 -35.26
CA SER A 550 -1.08 30.64 -35.47
C SER A 550 -0.91 31.09 -36.92
N ASP A 551 -1.77 32.01 -37.38
CA ASP A 551 -1.63 32.68 -38.68
C ASP A 551 -0.52 33.77 -38.67
N ALA A 552 0.10 34.02 -37.51
CA ALA A 552 1.28 34.86 -37.42
C ALA A 552 2.49 34.24 -38.16
N ASN A 553 3.26 35.08 -38.85
CA ASN A 553 4.54 34.71 -39.47
C ASN A 553 5.65 34.56 -38.41
N ASN A 554 5.47 33.58 -37.53
CA ASN A 554 6.45 33.17 -36.54
C ASN A 554 7.66 32.47 -37.19
N TYR A 555 8.81 32.52 -36.52
CA TYR A 555 10.11 32.08 -37.01
C TYR A 555 11.00 31.57 -35.87
N GLY A 556 11.93 30.67 -36.21
CA GLY A 556 12.89 30.11 -35.28
C GLY A 556 13.49 28.80 -35.77
N THR A 557 14.49 28.28 -35.06
CA THR A 557 15.36 27.20 -35.54
C THR A 557 15.45 26.08 -34.52
N LEU A 558 15.16 24.84 -34.93
CA LEU A 558 15.47 23.63 -34.19
C LEU A 558 16.98 23.32 -34.37
N THR A 559 17.76 23.44 -33.31
CA THR A 559 19.23 23.28 -33.33
C THR A 559 19.69 21.92 -32.82
N LYS A 560 18.92 21.29 -31.92
CA LYS A 560 19.19 19.96 -31.37
C LYS A 560 17.90 19.15 -31.27
N PHE A 561 17.96 17.89 -31.68
CA PHE A 561 16.98 16.86 -31.35
C PHE A 561 17.73 15.58 -31.02
N THR A 562 17.66 15.16 -29.76
CA THR A 562 18.15 13.86 -29.29
C THR A 562 16.95 13.01 -28.88
N LEU A 563 16.73 11.89 -29.56
CA LEU A 563 15.76 10.89 -29.16
C LEU A 563 16.41 9.99 -28.09
N VAL A 564 15.77 9.89 -26.93
CA VAL A 564 16.20 9.03 -25.83
C VAL A 564 15.13 8.00 -25.56
N LEU A 565 15.48 6.73 -25.72
CA LEU A 565 14.60 5.58 -25.54
C LEU A 565 14.99 4.87 -24.24
N TYR A 566 14.01 4.61 -23.38
CA TYR A 566 14.16 3.79 -22.18
C TYR A 566 13.34 2.52 -22.32
N GLY A 567 13.85 1.39 -21.84
CA GLY A 567 13.06 0.16 -21.86
C GLY A 567 13.89 -1.09 -21.62
N THR A 568 13.45 -2.18 -22.24
CA THR A 568 14.10 -3.50 -22.16
C THR A 568 14.28 -4.10 -23.54
N ALA A 569 15.05 -5.19 -23.62
CA ALA A 569 14.92 -6.15 -24.70
C ALA A 569 14.94 -7.55 -24.09
N THR A 570 14.37 -8.53 -24.79
CA THR A 570 14.76 -9.92 -24.57
C THR A 570 16.20 -10.11 -25.03
N ASP A 571 17.00 -10.84 -24.27
CA ASP A 571 18.36 -11.17 -24.70
C ASP A 571 18.28 -12.13 -25.89
N SER A 572 18.56 -11.60 -27.08
CA SER A 572 18.35 -12.30 -28.33
C SER A 572 19.30 -13.50 -28.45
N PRO A 573 18.84 -14.68 -28.91
CA PRO A 573 19.70 -15.86 -29.11
C PRO A 573 20.89 -15.66 -30.07
N SER A 574 20.96 -14.52 -30.77
CA SER A 574 22.13 -14.10 -31.55
C SER A 574 23.29 -13.57 -30.69
N LEU A 575 23.05 -13.00 -29.51
CA LEU A 575 24.09 -12.46 -28.61
C LEU A 575 24.92 -13.56 -27.96
N SER A 576 24.34 -14.73 -27.72
CA SER A 576 25.08 -15.94 -27.30
C SER A 576 26.02 -16.49 -28.38
N ASN A 577 25.84 -16.13 -29.65
CA ASN A 577 26.61 -16.67 -30.79
C ASN A 577 27.72 -15.73 -31.30
N GLN A 578 27.98 -14.59 -30.65
CA GLN A 578 29.06 -13.65 -31.05
C GLN A 578 29.99 -13.21 -29.91
N LEU A 579 29.95 -13.87 -28.74
CA LEU A 579 30.76 -13.50 -27.56
C LEU A 579 31.61 -14.63 -26.94
N GLU A 580 31.50 -15.88 -27.41
CA GLU A 580 32.32 -17.01 -26.92
C GLU A 580 33.33 -17.53 -27.97
N SER A 581 34.53 -16.96 -27.98
CA SER A 581 35.75 -17.65 -28.46
C SER A 581 37.05 -17.08 -27.84
N SER A 582 36.96 -16.31 -26.76
CA SER A 582 38.09 -15.66 -26.09
C SER A 582 38.75 -16.58 -25.07
N GLY A 583 39.61 -17.50 -25.54
CA GLY A 583 40.38 -18.42 -24.67
C GLY A 583 40.54 -19.86 -25.17
N CYS A 584 40.30 -20.15 -26.46
CA CYS A 584 40.46 -21.50 -27.01
C CYS A 584 41.82 -21.68 -27.70
N LYS A 585 42.65 -22.60 -27.18
CA LYS A 585 43.99 -22.94 -27.70
C LYS A 585 43.96 -24.00 -28.80
N THR A 586 42.92 -24.84 -28.88
CA THR A 586 42.78 -25.85 -29.93
C THR A 586 41.32 -26.17 -30.25
N LEU A 587 40.96 -26.06 -31.54
CA LEU A 587 39.64 -26.31 -32.11
C LEU A 587 39.63 -27.60 -32.93
N THR A 588 38.50 -28.31 -32.95
CA THR A 588 38.25 -29.41 -33.89
C THR A 588 37.79 -28.87 -35.26
N PRO A 589 37.76 -29.71 -36.33
CA PRO A 589 37.13 -29.37 -37.60
C PRO A 589 35.63 -29.00 -37.49
N SER A 590 34.97 -29.33 -36.38
CA SER A 590 33.58 -28.98 -36.07
C SER A 590 33.45 -27.70 -35.21
N GLN A 591 34.48 -26.85 -35.18
CA GLN A 591 34.54 -25.58 -34.41
C GLN A 591 34.32 -25.72 -32.88
N THR A 592 34.46 -26.91 -32.31
CA THR A 592 34.34 -27.11 -30.86
C THR A 592 35.71 -27.08 -30.19
N CYS A 593 35.84 -26.39 -29.06
CA CYS A 593 37.11 -26.30 -28.34
C CYS A 593 37.44 -27.60 -27.59
N VAL A 594 38.71 -28.00 -27.60
CA VAL A 594 39.23 -29.18 -26.89
C VAL A 594 40.37 -28.86 -25.92
N VAL A 595 41.06 -27.73 -26.09
CA VAL A 595 42.10 -27.23 -25.17
C VAL A 595 41.92 -25.73 -24.99
N CYS A 596 41.86 -25.27 -23.75
CA CYS A 596 41.78 -23.85 -23.40
C CYS A 596 43.17 -23.22 -23.22
N GLU A 597 43.22 -21.88 -23.24
CA GLU A 597 44.40 -21.11 -22.83
C GLU A 597 44.60 -21.16 -21.30
N GLU A 598 45.79 -20.78 -20.83
CA GLU A 598 46.09 -20.79 -19.40
C GLU A 598 45.22 -19.79 -18.63
N GLY A 599 44.66 -20.23 -17.49
CA GLY A 599 43.67 -19.46 -16.73
C GLY A 599 42.21 -19.63 -17.21
N TYR A 600 41.95 -20.48 -18.20
CA TYR A 600 40.61 -20.87 -18.65
C TYR A 600 40.36 -22.37 -18.44
N TYR A 601 39.11 -22.72 -18.15
CA TYR A 601 38.66 -24.08 -17.83
C TYR A 601 37.64 -24.55 -18.86
N LEU A 602 37.81 -25.79 -19.35
CA LEU A 602 36.88 -26.37 -20.33
C LEU A 602 35.57 -26.81 -19.63
N HIS A 603 34.44 -26.29 -20.10
CA HIS A 603 33.09 -26.67 -19.66
C HIS A 603 32.16 -26.80 -20.87
N GLN A 604 31.56 -27.99 -21.06
CA GLN A 604 30.59 -28.27 -22.14
C GLN A 604 31.01 -27.83 -23.57
N LYS A 605 32.34 -27.84 -23.86
CA LYS A 605 33.02 -27.43 -25.12
C LYS A 605 33.30 -25.93 -25.27
N SER A 606 32.92 -25.08 -24.31
CA SER A 606 33.36 -23.69 -24.19
C SER A 606 34.50 -23.55 -23.16
N CYS A 607 35.32 -22.51 -23.29
CA CYS A 607 36.39 -22.19 -22.35
C CYS A 607 35.95 -21.02 -21.46
N LEU A 608 35.82 -21.26 -20.15
CA LEU A 608 35.33 -20.30 -19.18
C LEU A 608 36.44 -19.90 -18.20
N LYS A 609 36.55 -18.60 -17.90
CA LYS A 609 37.53 -18.09 -16.92
C LYS A 609 37.23 -18.50 -15.47
N HIS A 610 35.96 -18.81 -15.18
CA HIS A 610 35.50 -19.35 -13.90
C HIS A 610 34.47 -20.45 -14.17
N CYS A 611 34.47 -21.51 -13.37
CA CYS A 611 33.48 -22.59 -13.51
C CYS A 611 32.08 -22.15 -13.03
N PRO A 612 31.00 -22.63 -13.68
CA PRO A 612 29.63 -22.33 -13.25
C PRO A 612 29.27 -23.03 -11.93
N PRO A 613 28.23 -22.58 -11.21
CA PRO A 613 27.75 -23.23 -9.99
C PRO A 613 27.51 -24.73 -10.18
N GLY A 614 27.86 -25.53 -9.17
CA GLY A 614 27.88 -27.00 -9.26
C GLY A 614 29.14 -27.60 -9.91
N PHE A 615 30.11 -26.79 -10.34
CA PHE A 615 31.40 -27.24 -10.88
C PHE A 615 32.58 -26.48 -10.25
N ALA A 616 33.75 -27.12 -10.18
CA ALA A 616 34.99 -26.55 -9.67
C ALA A 616 36.18 -26.78 -10.63
N PRO A 617 37.20 -25.90 -10.61
CA PRO A 617 38.47 -26.13 -11.28
C PRO A 617 39.10 -27.49 -10.93
N GLY A 618 39.55 -28.21 -11.95
CA GLY A 618 40.29 -29.46 -11.78
C GLY A 618 41.18 -29.78 -12.97
N VAL A 619 42.03 -30.78 -12.79
CA VAL A 619 42.91 -31.34 -13.83
C VAL A 619 42.63 -32.83 -13.91
N GLN A 620 42.38 -33.34 -15.12
CA GLN A 620 42.10 -34.76 -15.35
C GLN A 620 43.03 -35.30 -16.44
N SER A 621 44.00 -36.13 -16.05
CA SER A 621 44.87 -36.81 -17.00
C SER A 621 44.06 -37.80 -17.83
N THR A 622 43.90 -37.51 -19.13
CA THR A 622 43.29 -38.41 -20.10
C THR A 622 44.33 -38.88 -21.11
N HIS A 623 44.53 -40.20 -21.22
CA HIS A 623 45.44 -40.77 -22.21
C HIS A 623 44.82 -40.71 -23.61
N TYR A 624 45.00 -39.59 -24.29
CA TYR A 624 44.71 -39.46 -25.71
C TYR A 624 45.83 -40.12 -26.54
N ASN A 625 45.56 -41.33 -27.04
CA ASN A 625 46.39 -41.95 -28.06
C ASN A 625 46.07 -41.34 -29.43
N LEU A 626 46.85 -40.34 -29.85
CA LEU A 626 47.08 -40.03 -31.26
C LEU A 626 48.43 -40.58 -31.70
N GLU A 627 48.62 -40.77 -33.01
CA GLU A 627 49.82 -41.41 -33.55
C GLU A 627 51.05 -40.49 -33.50
N ASN A 628 52.11 -40.98 -32.85
CA ASN A 628 53.44 -40.38 -32.69
C ASN A 628 53.56 -39.16 -31.76
N SER A 629 54.66 -39.14 -31.00
CA SER A 629 55.05 -38.17 -29.94
C SER A 629 54.06 -38.02 -28.77
N VAL A 630 54.49 -38.45 -27.58
CA VAL A 630 53.69 -38.38 -26.34
C VAL A 630 54.23 -37.29 -25.41
N GLU A 631 53.46 -36.22 -25.27
CA GLU A 631 53.43 -35.42 -24.03
C GLU A 631 52.04 -35.58 -23.38
N PRO A 632 51.95 -35.86 -22.07
CA PRO A 632 50.67 -36.02 -21.39
C PRO A 632 50.01 -34.66 -21.15
N ILE A 633 49.21 -34.19 -22.10
CA ILE A 633 48.38 -33.00 -21.93
C ILE A 633 47.39 -33.25 -20.78
N ALA A 634 47.47 -32.44 -19.73
CA ALA A 634 46.60 -32.50 -18.56
C ALA A 634 45.64 -31.29 -18.57
N PRO A 635 44.51 -31.35 -19.29
CA PRO A 635 43.65 -30.18 -19.49
C PRO A 635 42.99 -29.69 -18.20
N HIS A 636 42.89 -28.37 -18.07
CA HIS A 636 42.10 -27.71 -17.05
C HIS A 636 40.61 -27.77 -17.39
N LEU A 637 39.83 -28.40 -16.52
CA LEU A 637 38.42 -28.73 -16.70
C LEU A 637 37.59 -28.16 -15.54
N CYS A 638 36.32 -27.87 -15.82
CA CYS A 638 35.32 -27.71 -14.77
C CYS A 638 34.75 -29.08 -14.39
N LEU A 639 35.27 -29.67 -13.31
CA LEU A 639 34.79 -30.95 -12.77
C LEU A 639 33.51 -30.73 -11.94
N PRO A 640 32.52 -31.65 -11.97
CA PRO A 640 31.31 -31.52 -11.15
C PRO A 640 31.63 -31.63 -9.66
N CYS A 641 30.90 -30.88 -8.84
CA CYS A 641 30.93 -31.00 -7.39
C CYS A 641 30.41 -32.38 -6.93
N HIS A 642 30.83 -32.81 -5.73
CA HIS A 642 30.21 -33.96 -5.08
C HIS A 642 28.70 -33.72 -4.88
N PRO A 643 27.80 -34.69 -5.11
CA PRO A 643 26.34 -34.47 -5.09
C PRO A 643 25.73 -33.94 -3.78
N SER A 644 26.51 -33.92 -2.68
CA SER A 644 26.12 -33.30 -1.42
C SER A 644 26.32 -31.78 -1.38
N CYS A 645 27.12 -31.20 -2.28
CA CYS A 645 27.45 -29.77 -2.31
C CYS A 645 26.57 -29.03 -3.34
N ALA A 646 26.24 -27.76 -3.09
CA ALA A 646 25.67 -26.84 -4.08
C ALA A 646 26.77 -26.04 -4.83
N THR A 647 27.83 -25.67 -4.11
CA THR A 647 29.10 -25.21 -4.69
C THR A 647 30.26 -25.86 -3.94
N CYS A 648 31.43 -25.96 -4.58
CA CYS A 648 32.58 -26.68 -4.04
C CYS A 648 33.90 -26.03 -4.49
N ALA A 649 34.98 -26.35 -3.77
CA ALA A 649 36.36 -26.06 -4.16
C ALA A 649 37.00 -27.20 -4.98
N GLY A 650 36.34 -28.35 -5.06
CA GLY A 650 36.78 -29.54 -5.80
C GLY A 650 35.74 -30.67 -5.74
N PRO A 651 35.97 -31.79 -6.45
CA PRO A 651 34.99 -32.88 -6.59
C PRO A 651 34.83 -33.76 -5.33
N GLY A 652 35.58 -33.53 -4.25
CA GLY A 652 35.52 -34.32 -3.03
C GLY A 652 34.29 -34.06 -2.14
N PRO A 653 33.82 -35.05 -1.36
CA PRO A 653 32.68 -34.89 -0.43
C PRO A 653 32.98 -33.93 0.73
N ASN A 654 34.26 -33.70 1.02
CA ASN A 654 34.81 -32.78 2.00
C ASN A 654 35.45 -31.53 1.33
N GLN A 655 34.88 -31.10 0.21
CA GLN A 655 35.31 -29.90 -0.52
C GLN A 655 34.13 -28.97 -0.86
N CYS A 656 33.01 -29.08 -0.14
CA CYS A 656 31.88 -28.18 -0.31
C CYS A 656 32.22 -26.75 0.16
N LEU A 657 31.59 -25.76 -0.47
CA LEU A 657 31.61 -24.34 -0.08
C LEU A 657 30.20 -23.86 0.33
N THR A 658 29.15 -24.42 -0.30
CA THR A 658 27.76 -24.25 0.12
C THR A 658 27.00 -25.57 -0.04
N CYS A 659 25.91 -25.73 0.70
CA CYS A 659 25.06 -26.93 0.67
C CYS A 659 23.73 -26.68 -0.04
N PRO A 660 23.10 -27.73 -0.63
CA PRO A 660 21.73 -27.66 -1.12
C PRO A 660 20.73 -27.30 -0.01
N ALA A 661 19.55 -26.81 -0.42
CA ALA A 661 18.44 -26.57 0.50
C ALA A 661 18.15 -27.83 1.35
N HIS A 662 17.88 -27.63 2.64
CA HIS A 662 17.63 -28.68 3.65
C HIS A 662 18.86 -29.53 4.07
N SER A 663 20.09 -29.12 3.73
CA SER A 663 21.32 -29.71 4.26
C SER A 663 22.22 -28.68 4.98
N HIS A 664 22.98 -29.13 5.98
CA HIS A 664 23.81 -28.29 6.84
C HIS A 664 25.29 -28.41 6.48
N PHE A 665 26.01 -27.28 6.49
CA PHE A 665 27.46 -27.22 6.20
C PHE A 665 28.29 -27.44 7.47
N SER A 666 29.12 -28.48 7.51
CA SER A 666 30.18 -28.59 8.52
C SER A 666 31.39 -27.79 8.07
N SER A 667 31.73 -26.74 8.81
CA SER A 667 32.93 -25.93 8.57
C SER A 667 34.22 -26.60 9.04
N LEU A 668 34.16 -27.65 9.87
CA LEU A 668 35.32 -28.49 10.21
C LEU A 668 35.63 -29.50 9.09
N ASP A 669 34.58 -30.16 8.58
CA ASP A 669 34.72 -31.28 7.63
C ASP A 669 34.58 -30.85 6.15
N LEU A 670 34.33 -29.54 5.90
CA LEU A 670 34.03 -28.95 4.58
C LEU A 670 32.99 -29.76 3.78
N SER A 671 31.99 -30.30 4.47
CA SER A 671 31.02 -31.26 3.92
C SER A 671 29.58 -30.88 4.28
N CYS A 672 28.63 -31.49 3.56
CA CYS A 672 27.20 -31.20 3.70
C CYS A 672 26.45 -32.44 4.19
N SER A 673 25.79 -32.33 5.35
CA SER A 673 24.98 -33.40 5.93
C SER A 673 23.48 -33.17 5.73
N HIS A 674 22.78 -34.21 5.29
CA HIS A 674 21.32 -34.19 5.12
C HIS A 674 20.64 -34.42 6.47
N GLN A 675 19.69 -33.55 6.85
CA GLN A 675 18.90 -33.81 8.06
C GLN A 675 17.95 -34.98 7.82
N THR A 676 18.05 -36.03 8.63
CA THR A 676 16.98 -37.02 8.78
C THR A 676 15.94 -36.48 9.76
N GLN A 677 14.65 -36.72 9.52
CA GLN A 677 13.54 -36.13 10.29
C GLN A 677 13.38 -36.67 11.74
N SER A 678 14.43 -37.27 12.32
CA SER A 678 14.40 -38.00 13.60
C SER A 678 15.14 -37.29 14.77
N SER A 679 15.68 -36.08 14.56
CA SER A 679 16.52 -35.41 15.56
C SER A 679 16.11 -33.96 15.86
N ARG A 680 14.83 -33.74 16.23
CA ARG A 680 14.40 -32.50 16.90
C ARG A 680 14.63 -32.60 18.42
N ALA A 681 15.89 -32.59 18.82
CA ALA A 681 16.30 -32.32 20.19
C ALA A 681 16.89 -30.91 20.25
N SER A 682 16.39 -30.06 21.15
CA SER A 682 16.94 -28.71 21.35
C SER A 682 18.36 -28.81 21.94
N PRO A 683 19.35 -28.04 21.45
CA PRO A 683 20.68 -28.02 22.05
C PRO A 683 20.63 -27.58 23.51
N ALA A 684 21.32 -28.33 24.38
CA ALA A 684 21.54 -27.91 25.76
C ALA A 684 22.60 -26.80 25.83
N LEU A 685 22.45 -25.86 26.77
CA LEU A 685 23.46 -24.86 27.05
C LEU A 685 24.65 -25.46 27.80
N ALA A 686 25.86 -25.09 27.36
CA ALA A 686 27.06 -25.04 28.17
C ALA A 686 27.70 -23.65 27.99
N GLY A 687 28.27 -23.01 29.01
CA GLY A 687 28.32 -23.44 30.41
C GLY A 687 29.45 -22.77 31.17
N GLY A 688 29.21 -21.59 31.74
CA GLY A 688 30.20 -20.77 32.46
C GLY A 688 30.12 -19.30 32.02
N GLU A 689 30.12 -18.31 32.89
CA GLU A 689 30.03 -18.29 34.37
C GLU A 689 28.98 -17.24 34.79
N GLY A 690 28.47 -17.28 36.03
CA GLY A 690 27.42 -16.35 36.46
C GLY A 690 27.45 -15.99 37.95
N PRO A 691 26.84 -14.85 38.33
CA PRO A 691 26.47 -14.57 39.72
C PRO A 691 25.23 -15.38 40.13
N ALA A 692 25.09 -15.68 41.42
CA ALA A 692 24.08 -16.61 41.92
C ALA A 692 22.65 -16.02 42.01
N GLU A 693 21.65 -16.86 41.73
CA GLU A 693 20.23 -16.58 41.98
C GLU A 693 19.62 -17.69 42.87
N ALA A 694 18.56 -17.36 43.61
CA ALA A 694 18.07 -18.15 44.75
C ALA A 694 17.14 -19.33 44.37
N PRO A 695 17.05 -20.38 45.20
CA PRO A 695 16.16 -21.52 44.93
C PRO A 695 14.67 -21.14 45.01
N PRO A 696 13.79 -21.79 44.21
CA PRO A 696 12.38 -21.43 44.11
C PRO A 696 11.56 -21.78 45.37
N PRO A 697 10.57 -20.96 45.76
CA PRO A 697 9.81 -21.16 46.99
C PRO A 697 8.77 -22.28 46.88
N VAL A 698 9.14 -23.48 47.33
CA VAL A 698 8.20 -24.55 47.65
C VAL A 698 7.35 -24.11 48.86
N ASN A 699 6.16 -23.53 48.63
CA ASN A 699 5.04 -23.49 49.59
C ASN A 699 3.73 -22.80 49.12
N LEU A 700 3.60 -22.37 47.86
CA LEU A 700 2.44 -21.59 47.39
C LEU A 700 1.04 -22.16 47.78
N PRO A 701 0.77 -23.49 47.70
CA PRO A 701 -0.52 -24.05 48.12
C PRO A 701 -0.77 -23.92 49.64
N VAL A 702 0.28 -24.10 50.45
CA VAL A 702 0.21 -24.01 51.92
C VAL A 702 -0.05 -22.56 52.35
N LEU A 703 0.56 -21.60 51.65
CA LEU A 703 0.41 -20.17 51.92
C LEU A 703 -1.00 -19.69 51.55
N ILE A 704 -1.58 -20.16 50.44
CA ILE A 704 -2.98 -19.89 50.09
C ILE A 704 -3.95 -20.51 51.11
N ALA A 705 -3.71 -21.76 51.54
CA ALA A 705 -4.54 -22.43 52.53
C ALA A 705 -4.50 -21.71 53.90
N SER A 706 -3.32 -21.27 54.37
CA SER A 706 -3.19 -20.56 55.65
C SER A 706 -3.89 -19.20 55.63
N LEU A 707 -3.76 -18.44 54.55
CA LEU A 707 -4.48 -17.17 54.37
C LEU A 707 -6.00 -17.36 54.33
N SER A 708 -6.48 -18.45 53.71
CA SER A 708 -7.90 -18.79 53.67
C SER A 708 -8.45 -19.13 55.06
N CYS A 709 -7.70 -19.92 55.86
CA CYS A 709 -8.06 -20.21 57.25
C CYS A 709 -8.07 -18.95 58.13
N ILE A 710 -7.08 -18.06 57.99
CA ILE A 710 -7.01 -16.78 58.71
C ILE A 710 -8.22 -15.90 58.36
N LEU A 711 -8.59 -15.80 57.08
CA LEU A 711 -9.74 -15.02 56.64
C LEU A 711 -11.06 -15.55 57.24
N ILE A 712 -11.26 -16.88 57.25
CA ILE A 712 -12.44 -17.53 57.85
C ILE A 712 -12.51 -17.25 59.36
N VAL A 713 -11.40 -17.32 60.09
CA VAL A 713 -11.34 -17.01 61.52
C VAL A 713 -11.67 -15.54 61.78
N ILE A 714 -11.14 -14.60 60.99
CA ILE A 714 -11.45 -13.17 61.10
C ILE A 714 -12.95 -12.90 60.88
N ILE A 715 -13.57 -13.55 59.89
CA ILE A 715 -15.01 -13.47 59.64
C ILE A 715 -15.81 -14.02 60.83
N PHE A 716 -15.41 -15.18 61.39
CA PHE A 716 -16.08 -15.76 62.55
C PHE A 716 -15.97 -14.88 63.80
N VAL A 717 -14.79 -14.29 64.06
CA VAL A 717 -14.56 -13.39 65.20
C VAL A 717 -15.33 -12.08 65.04
N THR A 718 -15.37 -11.49 63.84
CA THR A 718 -16.16 -10.27 63.61
C THR A 718 -17.66 -10.51 63.72
N ILE A 719 -18.18 -11.65 63.23
CA ILE A 719 -19.57 -12.05 63.44
C ILE A 719 -19.85 -12.26 64.95
N PHE A 720 -18.98 -12.95 65.67
CA PHE A 720 -19.11 -13.16 67.12
C PHE A 720 -19.13 -11.83 67.90
N LEU A 721 -18.24 -10.89 67.58
CA LEU A 721 -18.19 -9.57 68.21
C LEU A 721 -19.43 -8.72 67.89
N VAL A 722 -19.96 -8.78 66.66
CA VAL A 722 -21.20 -8.09 66.27
C VAL A 722 -22.42 -8.71 66.98
N LEU A 723 -22.44 -10.02 67.20
CA LEU A 723 -23.48 -10.69 68.00
C LEU A 723 -23.38 -10.31 69.48
N GLN A 724 -22.19 -10.30 70.07
CA GLN A 724 -21.95 -9.84 71.46
C GLN A 724 -22.37 -8.37 71.66
N ALA A 725 -22.07 -7.50 70.69
CA ALA A 725 -22.50 -6.10 70.70
C ALA A 725 -24.04 -5.94 70.60
N ARG A 726 -24.73 -6.90 69.98
CA ARG A 726 -26.21 -6.94 69.92
C ARG A 726 -26.87 -7.61 71.12
N SER A 727 -26.17 -8.48 71.87
CA SER A 727 -26.70 -9.13 73.08
C SER A 727 -26.54 -8.33 74.38
N GLY A 728 -25.98 -7.12 74.32
CA GLY A 728 -26.17 -6.09 75.36
C GLY A 728 -25.47 -6.35 76.71
N PHE A 729 -24.16 -6.56 76.72
CA PHE A 729 -23.38 -6.62 77.97
C PHE A 729 -23.06 -5.22 78.51
N SER A 730 -23.28 -4.97 79.81
CA SER A 730 -23.20 -3.64 80.42
C SER A 730 -22.20 -3.56 81.57
N LEU A 731 -21.27 -2.60 81.52
CA LEU A 731 -20.39 -2.23 82.63
C LEU A 731 -20.29 -0.69 82.79
N ARG A 732 -21.15 -0.18 83.68
CA ARG A 732 -21.12 1.09 84.45
C ARG A 732 -19.98 2.11 84.16
N GLY A 733 -20.31 3.38 83.87
CA GLY A 733 -19.26 4.41 83.64
C GLY A 733 -19.58 5.92 83.60
N VAL A 734 -20.56 6.46 84.34
CA VAL A 734 -20.64 7.90 84.78
C VAL A 734 -20.87 9.04 83.74
N LYS A 735 -21.93 9.85 84.00
CA LYS A 735 -22.22 11.31 83.76
C LYS A 735 -21.32 12.11 82.78
N VAL A 736 -21.84 12.77 81.73
CA VAL A 736 -22.72 13.97 81.66
C VAL A 736 -22.04 15.31 82.03
N TYR A 737 -21.98 16.26 81.07
CA TYR A 737 -22.34 17.70 81.16
C TYR A 737 -22.49 18.30 79.73
N ALA A 738 -22.89 19.59 79.57
CA ALA A 738 -23.41 20.16 78.31
C ALA A 738 -23.12 21.68 78.12
N LEU A 739 -23.58 22.23 76.97
CA LEU A 739 -23.40 23.60 76.42
C LEU A 739 -21.99 23.89 75.83
N ASP A 740 -21.78 24.79 74.85
CA ASP A 740 -22.69 25.77 74.19
C ASP A 740 -22.35 26.09 72.70
N SER A 741 -23.25 26.83 72.04
CA SER A 741 -23.08 27.65 70.80
C SER A 741 -22.94 26.95 69.43
N GLY A 742 -23.44 27.58 68.34
CA GLY A 742 -23.27 27.04 66.96
C GLY A 742 -23.99 27.71 65.77
N ILE A 743 -25.19 28.30 65.95
CA ILE A 743 -25.97 29.10 64.96
C ILE A 743 -26.61 28.30 63.76
N ILE A 744 -27.76 28.82 63.29
CA ILE A 744 -28.83 28.21 62.48
C ILE A 744 -28.83 28.71 61.02
N SER A 745 -29.24 27.86 60.05
CA SER A 745 -30.16 28.25 58.94
C SER A 745 -30.76 27.03 58.21
N TYR A 746 -32.02 27.11 57.74
CA TYR A 746 -32.71 26.06 56.97
C TYR A 746 -34.02 26.55 56.30
N LYS A 747 -34.33 26.02 55.10
CA LYS A 747 -35.63 26.07 54.35
C LYS A 747 -36.04 27.44 53.74
N GLY A 748 -36.87 27.50 52.68
CA GLY A 748 -37.51 26.41 51.91
C GLY A 748 -38.24 26.84 50.61
N LEU A 749 -38.92 25.87 49.97
CA LEU A 749 -39.78 25.94 48.75
C LEU A 749 -41.25 26.30 49.09
N PRO A 750 -42.23 26.50 48.16
CA PRO A 750 -42.30 26.25 46.69
C PRO A 750 -42.74 27.53 45.89
N SER A 751 -43.55 27.61 44.79
CA SER A 751 -44.41 26.70 43.98
C SER A 751 -44.86 27.29 42.61
N ASP A 752 -45.14 26.39 41.65
CA ASP A 752 -46.25 26.33 40.66
C ASP A 752 -46.52 27.31 39.48
N ILE A 753 -46.55 26.70 38.28
CA ILE A 753 -47.54 26.78 37.16
C ILE A 753 -47.69 28.09 36.35
N TRP A 754 -47.40 28.03 35.03
CA TRP A 754 -48.37 28.03 33.90
C TRP A 754 -47.66 27.71 32.56
N GLN A 755 -48.41 27.24 31.56
CA GLN A 755 -47.98 27.07 30.15
C GLN A 755 -48.77 28.03 29.26
N GLU A 756 -48.18 28.46 28.13
CA GLU A 756 -48.93 28.65 26.88
C GLU A 756 -47.99 28.57 25.66
N GLU A 757 -48.57 28.43 24.46
CA GLU A 757 -47.88 28.22 23.18
C GLU A 757 -48.17 29.39 22.21
N GLY A 758 -47.38 29.52 21.13
CA GLY A 758 -47.89 30.10 19.87
C GLY A 758 -46.97 31.10 19.14
N PRO A 759 -47.14 31.29 17.80
CA PRO A 759 -46.07 31.84 16.94
C PRO A 759 -46.53 32.92 15.92
N SER A 760 -45.67 33.20 14.92
CA SER A 760 -45.94 33.89 13.62
C SER A 760 -46.16 35.42 13.69
N GLU A 761 -45.95 36.26 12.66
CA GLU A 761 -45.57 36.16 11.22
C GLU A 761 -44.31 37.06 10.94
N SER A 762 -43.49 36.90 9.87
CA SER A 762 -43.59 37.47 8.49
C SER A 762 -43.88 38.99 8.44
N ASP A 763 -43.27 39.87 7.62
CA ASP A 763 -42.13 39.88 6.66
C ASP A 763 -41.56 41.35 6.59
N GLY A 764 -40.61 41.83 5.77
CA GLY A 764 -39.88 41.33 4.58
C GLY A 764 -38.95 42.41 3.96
N GLU A 765 -38.73 42.33 2.64
CA GLU A 765 -38.21 43.36 1.68
C GLU A 765 -36.83 44.05 1.85
N ASP A 766 -35.93 43.71 0.91
CA ASP A 766 -35.28 44.62 -0.07
C ASP A 766 -33.87 45.30 0.06
N TYR A 767 -33.17 45.14 -1.08
CA TYR A 767 -32.23 45.99 -1.81
C TYR A 767 -30.76 46.31 -1.40
N GLU A 768 -30.02 46.48 -2.50
CA GLU A 768 -28.72 47.12 -2.77
C GLU A 768 -27.42 46.57 -2.16
N ALA A 769 -26.51 46.23 -3.08
CA ALA A 769 -25.09 46.09 -2.83
C ALA A 769 -24.40 47.46 -2.88
N HIS A 770 -23.29 47.61 -2.16
CA HIS A 770 -22.16 48.44 -2.62
C HIS A 770 -20.83 47.91 -2.04
N SER A 771 -19.70 48.33 -2.62
CA SER A 771 -18.36 47.95 -2.14
C SER A 771 -17.61 49.14 -1.55
N GLU A 772 -17.18 49.00 -0.30
CA GLU A 772 -16.19 49.83 0.38
C GLU A 772 -15.21 48.89 1.12
N ARG A 773 -13.89 49.01 1.12
CA ARG A 773 -12.96 50.08 0.68
C ARG A 773 -12.70 51.23 1.67
N THR A 774 -12.40 50.88 2.92
CA THR A 774 -11.47 51.62 3.83
C THR A 774 -10.74 50.56 4.67
N ALA A 775 -9.40 50.49 4.88
CA ALA A 775 -8.30 51.46 4.94
C ALA A 775 -8.19 52.21 6.29
N PHE A 776 -7.22 51.85 7.13
CA PHE A 776 -6.47 52.77 8.02
C PHE A 776 -5.14 52.14 8.53
N ILE A 777 -4.03 52.82 8.20
CA ILE A 777 -2.84 53.18 9.02
C ILE A 777 -2.51 52.23 10.21
N ARG A 778 -1.41 51.46 10.21
CA ARG A 778 0.05 51.81 10.21
C ARG A 778 0.60 52.22 11.59
N ASP A 779 1.25 51.26 12.24
CA ASP A 779 2.45 51.38 13.11
C ASP A 779 2.96 49.92 13.33
N GLN A 780 4.23 49.62 13.62
CA GLN A 780 5.40 50.47 13.91
C GLN A 780 6.68 49.80 13.33
N SER A 781 7.81 50.51 13.31
CA SER A 781 9.04 50.07 12.61
C SER A 781 10.11 49.43 13.51
N ALA A 782 10.88 48.51 12.91
CA ALA A 782 12.30 48.22 13.14
C ALA A 782 12.80 47.83 14.56
N LEU A 783 13.36 46.62 14.65
CA LEU A 783 14.82 46.47 14.55
C LEU A 783 15.18 45.17 13.81
#